data_AF-A0A814J9N0-F1
#
_entry.id   AF-A0A814J9N0-F1
#
_cell.length_a   1.000
_cell.length_b   1.000
_cell.length_c   1.000
_cell.angle_alpha   90.00
_cell.angle_beta   90.00
_cell.angle_gamma   90.00
#
_symmetry.space_group_name_H-M   'P 1'
#
loop_
_entity.id
_entity.type
_entity.pdbx_description
1 polymer ?
#
loop_
_entity_poly.entity_id
_entity_poly.type
_entity_poly.pdbx_seq_one_letter_code
_entity_poly.pdbx_strand_id
1 'polypeptide(L)'
;MNKNKLKKTTLIQWFTARILCLVHLALSIYFLYATRYVRHVFFIPIIGIGIITLEIIITSLLKFRYQNSFIFLFVYSICIISSIWFLELYRINYLVTTENQQAIVEIFSVIYYAAIQNDDRFFLYRKYLWSQIQIHGYIVLMVLLKGLCERKGQKLDIIAYTWTSALDDLDFIDLLSQQKFYSNRVFVYIILSIWSIGCFQYVVNISIIKDILSKINYQRLASIMTYPLLSVIIMDVPHLIVRLYAIIGVRQHDYTSYFLVFKNIFIIILGIANMEINSSVKQRLTNANQTHLLDYWSELNDEQRQLLLRDINEVEFDRVSKAYNGIKRELFADKTISNNEIFNQDDENETEQENIDDLLEPVPDTVTGSINEASEEQLESYRQKDYLKAIAEGSVCVLLLAGGQGTRLGVDYPKGMYDVGLPSKKTLYQIQAERIRRLEQLANEELKTNTSIIPWFIMTSEHTQEETEKFLHTNNYFGVKSENVILFEQHLLPALDFHGKILLDQKYKLTKAADGNGGLYRALTTHHILSEMEKRHIKYIHVYCVDNILVRLGDPIFIGFCIEKNADCAPKVVKKSFPNEAVGVICKVRDHFQVVEYSEISEKTAQRKKFDNSDELLFNAGNICNHFFTLDFLKDVCQNHDDELRYHIAKKKIPSIDKNGKRVDKPKEANGIKLEKFVFDVFPFSKTFATWEVRREDEFSPLKNGTGNKDTAETCRRDLILQHIRYLKQAGALLQETDENVCEISPLVSYAGENLEFVKGQNLSFPITIGLNTETQKPEINTAENSS
;
A
#
# COMPACT_ATOMS: atom_id res chain seq x y z
N MET A 1 15.96 -0.10 26.94
CA MET A 1 16.95 0.85 27.51
C MET A 1 16.54 1.22 28.94
N ASN A 2 17.44 1.07 29.92
CA ASN A 2 17.11 1.07 31.35
C ASN A 2 16.57 2.44 31.84
N LYS A 3 15.37 2.50 32.44
CA LYS A 3 14.67 3.74 32.88
C LYS A 3 15.55 4.65 33.74
N ASN A 4 16.48 4.08 34.51
CA ASN A 4 17.43 4.83 35.35
C ASN A 4 18.53 5.54 34.56
N LYS A 5 18.99 4.97 33.44
CA LYS A 5 20.01 5.57 32.57
C LYS A 5 19.44 6.78 31.81
N LEU A 6 18.16 6.70 31.41
CA LEU A 6 17.45 7.80 30.77
C LEU A 6 17.28 9.00 31.72
N LYS A 7 16.82 8.76 32.96
CA LYS A 7 16.66 9.80 33.99
C LYS A 7 17.98 10.52 34.32
N LYS A 8 19.08 9.77 34.44
CA LYS A 8 20.41 10.35 34.74
C LYS A 8 20.90 11.24 33.60
N THR A 9 20.65 10.85 32.34
CA THR A 9 21.04 11.64 31.16
C THR A 9 20.25 12.95 31.08
N THR A 10 18.93 12.91 31.31
CA THR A 10 18.08 14.10 31.32
C THR A 10 18.44 15.09 32.42
N LEU A 11 18.82 14.60 33.60
CA LEU A 11 19.27 15.45 34.71
C LEU A 11 20.56 16.23 34.35
N ILE A 12 21.53 15.56 33.72
CA ILE A 12 22.79 16.17 33.28
C ILE A 12 22.53 17.24 32.21
N GLN A 13 21.64 16.98 31.25
CA GLN A 13 21.27 17.94 30.20
C GLN A 13 20.71 19.24 30.79
N TRP A 14 19.74 19.13 31.69
CA TRP A 14 19.09 20.30 32.31
C TRP A 14 19.99 21.05 33.29
N PHE A 15 20.94 20.37 33.93
CA PHE A 15 21.96 21.03 34.74
C PHE A 15 22.95 21.83 33.88
N THR A 16 23.38 21.22 32.77
CA THR A 16 24.26 21.87 31.78
C THR A 16 23.60 23.12 31.19
N ALA A 17 22.31 23.05 30.87
CA ALA A 17 21.54 24.18 30.36
C ALA A 17 21.57 25.40 31.30
N ARG A 18 21.37 25.18 32.60
CA ARG A 18 21.39 26.24 33.61
C ARG A 18 22.76 26.90 33.75
N ILE A 19 23.84 26.12 33.71
CA ILE A 19 25.21 26.66 33.74
C ILE A 19 25.44 27.57 32.54
N LEU A 20 25.07 27.14 31.34
CA LEU A 20 25.24 27.96 30.13
C LEU A 20 24.47 29.28 30.21
N CYS A 21 23.22 29.27 30.71
CA CYS A 21 22.45 30.49 30.96
C CYS A 21 23.13 31.43 31.97
N LEU A 22 23.65 30.89 33.07
CA LEU A 22 24.37 31.68 34.08
C LEU A 22 25.65 32.31 33.53
N VAL A 23 26.42 31.57 32.71
CA VAL A 23 27.61 32.08 32.04
C VAL A 23 27.24 33.24 31.10
N HIS A 24 26.19 33.08 30.30
CA HIS A 24 25.76 34.15 29.40
C HIS A 24 25.22 35.39 30.14
N LEU A 25 24.50 35.21 31.26
CA LEU A 25 24.09 36.32 32.13
C LEU A 25 25.30 37.06 32.71
N ALA A 26 26.33 36.33 33.17
CA ALA A 26 27.56 36.93 33.68
C ALA A 26 28.32 37.72 32.60
N LEU A 27 28.41 37.16 31.38
CA LEU A 27 28.96 37.88 30.22
C LEU A 27 28.12 39.11 29.87
N SER A 28 26.80 39.03 29.98
CA SER A 28 25.90 40.16 29.74
C SER A 28 26.11 41.29 30.75
N ILE A 29 26.42 40.99 32.02
CA ILE A 29 26.82 42.01 33.01
C ILE A 29 28.09 42.72 32.52
N TYR A 30 29.09 41.95 32.07
CA TYR A 30 30.32 42.52 31.56
C TYR A 30 30.08 43.40 30.32
N PHE A 31 29.28 42.94 29.36
CA PHE A 31 28.95 43.71 28.15
C PHE A 31 28.20 45.00 28.49
N LEU A 32 27.16 44.92 29.32
CA LEU A 32 26.39 46.09 29.78
C LEU A 32 27.28 47.07 30.55
N TYR A 33 28.15 46.57 31.43
CA TYR A 33 29.10 47.40 32.16
C TYR A 33 30.12 48.07 31.22
N ALA A 34 30.65 47.31 30.26
CA ALA A 34 31.62 47.79 29.27
C ALA A 34 31.06 48.91 28.38
N THR A 35 29.73 48.98 28.20
CA THR A 35 29.11 50.10 27.47
C THR A 35 29.22 51.43 28.22
N ARG A 36 29.36 51.44 29.55
CA ARG A 36 29.43 52.62 30.46
C ARG A 36 28.17 53.52 30.53
N TYR A 37 27.10 53.24 29.78
CA TYR A 37 25.95 54.17 29.66
C TYR A 37 24.88 54.02 30.72
N VAL A 38 24.44 52.79 30.95
CA VAL A 38 23.31 52.54 31.83
C VAL A 38 23.84 51.86 33.07
N ARG A 39 24.47 52.66 33.95
CA ARG A 39 25.03 52.21 35.24
C ARG A 39 24.00 51.53 36.15
N HIS A 40 22.73 51.53 35.78
CA HIS A 40 21.70 50.83 36.52
C HIS A 40 21.32 49.51 35.83
N VAL A 41 21.22 49.42 34.49
CA VAL A 41 20.67 48.21 33.82
C VAL A 41 21.48 46.92 34.01
N PHE A 42 22.76 46.99 34.41
CA PHE A 42 23.51 45.79 34.78
C PHE A 42 22.90 44.99 35.95
N PHE A 43 22.00 45.60 36.76
CA PHE A 43 21.29 44.87 37.82
C PHE A 43 20.34 43.80 37.24
N ILE A 44 19.85 43.96 36.00
CA ILE A 44 18.83 43.06 35.44
C ILE A 44 19.37 41.63 35.27
N PRO A 45 20.55 41.41 34.64
CA PRO A 45 21.14 40.07 34.64
C PRO A 45 21.56 39.58 36.03
N ILE A 46 21.93 40.46 36.97
CA ILE A 46 22.24 40.08 38.36
C ILE A 46 21.03 39.49 39.05
N ILE A 47 19.85 40.11 38.89
CA ILE A 47 18.58 39.56 39.39
C ILE A 47 18.32 38.18 38.75
N GLY A 48 18.55 38.04 37.45
CA GLY A 48 18.44 36.76 36.74
C GLY A 48 19.35 35.68 37.32
N ILE A 49 20.63 36.00 37.59
CA ILE A 49 21.58 35.09 38.25
C ILE A 49 21.04 34.68 39.63
N GLY A 50 20.57 35.63 40.43
CA GLY A 50 20.01 35.36 41.75
C GLY A 50 18.82 34.39 41.71
N ILE A 51 17.86 34.63 40.83
CA ILE A 51 16.66 33.80 40.69
C ILE A 51 17.00 32.38 40.19
N ILE A 52 17.86 32.26 39.17
CA ILE A 52 18.26 30.95 38.64
C ILE A 52 19.09 30.17 39.66
N THR A 53 19.98 30.85 40.40
CA THR A 53 20.77 30.22 41.47
C THR A 53 19.87 29.74 42.61
N LEU A 54 18.88 30.54 43.01
CA LEU A 54 17.89 30.15 44.00
C LEU A 54 17.08 28.94 43.52
N GLU A 55 16.66 28.90 42.24
CA GLU A 55 15.97 27.75 41.65
C GLU A 55 16.83 26.47 41.68
N ILE A 56 18.13 26.58 41.36
CA ILE A 56 19.08 25.46 41.45
C ILE A 56 19.18 24.93 42.89
N ILE A 57 19.31 25.83 43.86
CA ILE A 57 19.42 25.48 45.29
C ILE A 57 18.14 24.79 45.76
N ILE A 58 16.96 25.37 45.49
CA ILE A 58 15.65 24.80 45.84
C ILE A 58 15.48 23.42 45.21
N THR A 59 15.82 23.27 43.93
CA THR A 59 15.70 22.01 43.18
C THR A 59 16.63 20.94 43.74
N SER A 60 17.85 21.32 44.13
CA SER A 60 18.84 20.43 44.74
C SER A 60 18.43 19.97 46.15
N LEU A 61 17.90 20.88 46.97
CA LEU A 61 17.54 20.61 48.37
C LEU A 61 16.22 19.82 48.51
N LEU A 62 15.20 20.13 47.72
CA LEU A 62 13.86 19.55 47.90
C LEU A 62 13.63 18.20 47.20
N LYS A 63 14.64 17.61 46.53
CA LYS A 63 14.49 16.42 45.65
C LYS A 63 13.26 16.55 44.71
N PHE A 64 12.91 17.76 44.33
CA PHE A 64 11.63 18.06 43.70
C PHE A 64 11.63 17.47 42.27
N ARG A 65 10.67 16.60 41.97
CA ARG A 65 10.49 15.93 40.68
C ARG A 65 9.92 16.88 39.61
N TYR A 66 10.58 18.01 39.34
CA TYR A 66 10.23 18.83 38.19
C TYR A 66 11.30 18.68 37.10
N GLN A 67 11.06 17.73 36.19
CA GLN A 67 11.92 17.50 35.03
C GLN A 67 11.73 18.54 33.91
N ASN A 68 10.86 19.54 34.04
CA ASN A 68 10.55 20.51 32.98
C ASN A 68 10.28 21.93 33.54
N SER A 69 11.24 22.57 34.20
CA SER A 69 11.08 23.97 34.60
C SER A 69 11.48 24.89 33.45
N PHE A 70 10.61 25.06 32.45
CA PHE A 70 10.76 26.11 31.43
C PHE A 70 10.82 27.52 32.06
N ILE A 71 10.42 27.63 33.33
CA ILE A 71 10.43 28.84 34.14
C ILE A 71 11.83 29.46 34.22
N PHE A 72 12.91 28.67 34.36
CA PHE A 72 14.25 29.27 34.41
C PHE A 72 14.67 29.86 33.04
N LEU A 73 14.30 29.20 31.93
CA LEU A 73 14.55 29.71 30.58
C LEU A 73 13.76 30.99 30.32
N PHE A 74 12.56 31.08 30.90
CA PHE A 74 11.72 32.27 30.85
C PHE A 74 12.32 33.44 31.63
N VAL A 75 12.75 33.21 32.87
CA VAL A 75 13.47 34.21 33.68
C VAL A 75 14.74 34.67 32.97
N TYR A 76 15.55 33.74 32.50
CA TYR A 76 16.75 34.02 31.72
C TYR A 76 16.46 34.90 30.50
N SER A 77 15.47 34.50 29.69
CA SER A 77 15.12 35.21 28.46
C SER A 77 14.60 36.61 28.72
N ILE A 78 13.73 36.80 29.72
CA ILE A 78 13.25 38.13 30.10
C ILE A 78 14.42 39.05 30.48
N CYS A 79 15.34 38.58 31.32
CA CYS A 79 16.48 39.38 31.75
C CYS A 79 17.35 39.82 30.55
N ILE A 80 17.61 38.92 29.61
CA ILE A 80 18.43 39.22 28.42
C ILE A 80 17.68 40.10 27.42
N ILE A 81 16.42 39.78 27.09
CA ILE A 81 15.58 40.56 26.17
C ILE A 81 15.41 41.98 26.70
N SER A 82 15.11 42.17 27.98
CA SER A 82 15.02 43.50 28.60
C SER A 82 16.34 44.25 28.51
N SER A 83 17.48 43.57 28.71
CA SER A 83 18.81 44.17 28.56
C SER A 83 19.06 44.68 27.14
N ILE A 84 18.67 43.89 26.13
CA ILE A 84 18.76 44.25 24.70
C ILE A 84 17.84 45.43 24.37
N TRP A 85 16.59 45.41 24.85
CA TRP A 85 15.64 46.53 24.72
C TRP A 85 16.23 47.85 25.19
N PHE A 86 16.81 47.88 26.39
CA PHE A 86 17.39 49.12 26.93
C PHE A 86 18.59 49.59 26.12
N LEU A 87 19.42 48.67 25.63
CA LEU A 87 20.59 49.00 24.81
C LEU A 87 20.17 49.58 23.45
N GLU A 88 19.17 48.98 22.81
CA GLU A 88 18.64 49.41 21.51
C GLU A 88 17.87 50.73 21.60
N LEU A 89 17.00 50.90 22.59
CA LEU A 89 16.30 52.16 22.83
C LEU A 89 17.28 53.30 23.11
N TYR A 90 18.36 53.03 23.84
CA TYR A 90 19.41 54.00 24.09
C TYR A 90 20.17 54.37 22.81
N ARG A 91 20.57 53.36 22.03
CA ARG A 91 21.22 53.57 20.72
C ARG A 91 20.37 54.47 19.83
N ILE A 92 19.08 54.16 19.72
CA ILE A 92 18.13 54.92 18.92
C ILE A 92 17.92 56.33 19.48
N ASN A 93 17.80 56.48 20.81
CA ASN A 93 17.72 57.80 21.46
C ASN A 93 18.92 58.67 21.06
N TYR A 94 20.13 58.11 21.15
CA TYR A 94 21.35 58.80 20.78
C TYR A 94 21.33 59.20 19.30
N LEU A 95 21.03 58.26 18.40
CA LEU A 95 20.94 58.52 16.95
C LEU A 95 19.96 59.67 16.64
N VAL A 96 18.74 59.62 17.19
CA VAL A 96 17.71 60.66 17.02
C VAL A 96 18.14 62.00 17.62
N THR A 97 18.78 62.02 18.79
CA THR A 97 19.26 63.28 19.39
C THR A 97 20.43 63.90 18.64
N THR A 98 21.27 63.08 18.01
CA THR A 98 22.43 63.55 17.23
C THR A 98 21.99 64.01 15.83
N GLU A 99 20.97 63.38 15.25
CA GLU A 99 20.28 63.81 14.02
C GLU A 99 19.64 65.20 14.13
N ASN A 100 19.02 65.52 15.28
CA ASN A 100 18.46 66.85 15.50
C ASN A 100 19.52 67.98 15.44
N GLN A 101 20.81 67.64 15.47
CA GLN A 101 21.92 68.57 15.19
C GLN A 101 22.50 68.47 13.76
N GLN A 102 22.07 67.51 12.94
CA GLN A 102 22.69 67.15 11.65
C GLN A 102 21.68 66.99 10.49
N ALA A 103 20.64 67.80 10.42
CA ALA A 103 19.69 67.82 9.30
C ALA A 103 20.28 68.36 7.95
N ILE A 104 21.57 68.16 7.64
CA ILE A 104 22.20 68.67 6.39
C ILE A 104 22.78 67.59 5.46
N VAL A 105 22.95 66.31 5.81
CA VAL A 105 23.57 65.38 4.86
C VAL A 105 22.85 64.03 4.79
N GLU A 106 21.84 63.98 3.91
CA GLU A 106 21.51 62.73 3.23
C GLU A 106 22.62 62.38 2.23
N ILE A 107 22.90 61.08 2.13
CA ILE A 107 23.53 60.31 1.03
C ILE A 107 24.76 59.47 1.48
N PHE A 108 24.54 58.15 1.51
CA PHE A 108 25.45 57.00 1.69
C PHE A 108 26.02 56.70 3.09
N SER A 109 25.39 55.71 3.73
CA SER A 109 25.66 55.11 5.05
C SER A 109 27.01 54.38 5.22
N VAL A 110 27.86 54.34 4.19
CA VAL A 110 29.24 53.82 4.31
C VAL A 110 30.25 54.97 4.46
N ILE A 111 29.93 56.16 3.95
CA ILE A 111 30.74 57.38 4.11
C ILE A 111 30.35 58.13 5.40
N TYR A 112 29.13 57.93 5.91
CA TYR A 112 28.67 58.53 7.16
C TYR A 112 29.56 58.15 8.38
N TYR A 113 29.99 56.89 8.46
CA TYR A 113 30.98 56.47 9.47
C TYR A 113 32.40 57.00 9.20
N ALA A 114 32.71 57.50 8.00
CA ALA A 114 33.99 58.12 7.68
C ALA A 114 34.06 59.61 8.05
N ALA A 115 32.93 60.29 8.25
CA ALA A 115 32.85 61.75 8.39
C ALA A 115 32.75 62.30 9.83
N ILE A 116 32.58 61.45 10.86
CA ILE A 116 32.53 61.88 12.28
C ILE A 116 33.97 62.01 12.85
N GLN A 117 34.25 63.01 13.69
CA GLN A 117 35.55 63.17 14.36
C GLN A 117 35.96 61.91 15.16
N ASN A 118 37.27 61.66 15.24
CA ASN A 118 37.88 60.34 15.48
C ASN A 118 37.58 59.67 16.85
N ASP A 119 37.17 60.39 17.89
CA ASP A 119 36.98 59.79 19.23
C ASP A 119 35.60 59.13 19.45
N ASP A 120 34.54 59.60 18.79
CA ASP A 120 33.18 59.05 18.95
C ASP A 120 32.90 57.81 18.06
N ARG A 121 33.63 57.66 16.94
CA ARG A 121 33.53 56.51 16.00
C ARG A 121 33.83 55.18 16.66
N PHE A 122 35.02 55.08 17.27
CA PHE A 122 35.50 53.85 17.90
C PHE A 122 34.55 53.45 19.04
N PHE A 123 34.00 54.45 19.71
CA PHE A 123 33.10 54.26 20.82
C PHE A 123 31.73 53.73 20.39
N LEU A 124 31.07 54.34 19.40
CA LEU A 124 29.76 53.88 18.90
C LEU A 124 29.86 52.49 18.25
N TYR A 125 30.92 52.25 17.48
CA TYR A 125 31.20 50.96 16.86
C TYR A 125 31.40 49.84 17.90
N ARG A 126 32.21 50.09 18.94
CA ARG A 126 32.43 49.12 20.02
C ARG A 126 31.14 48.78 20.76
N LYS A 127 30.23 49.74 20.93
CA LYS A 127 28.93 49.52 21.60
C LYS A 127 27.96 48.73 20.74
N TYR A 128 27.85 49.06 19.45
CA TYR A 128 27.06 48.30 18.51
C TYR A 128 27.54 46.84 18.47
N LEU A 129 28.86 46.64 18.45
CA LEU A 129 29.46 45.31 18.50
C LEU A 129 29.05 44.53 19.76
N TRP A 130 29.03 45.16 20.94
CA TRP A 130 28.56 44.49 22.16
C TRP A 130 27.06 44.16 22.15
N SER A 131 26.22 45.04 21.60
CA SER A 131 24.78 44.76 21.42
C SER A 131 24.56 43.54 20.52
N GLN A 132 25.26 43.52 19.38
CA GLN A 132 25.16 42.44 18.41
C GLN A 132 25.67 41.12 18.97
N ILE A 133 26.79 41.12 19.70
CA ILE A 133 27.30 39.92 20.39
C ILE A 133 26.28 39.39 21.40
N GLN A 134 25.55 40.26 22.11
CA GLN A 134 24.55 39.86 23.08
C GLN A 134 23.31 39.23 22.41
N ILE A 135 22.84 39.81 21.30
CA ILE A 135 21.72 39.28 20.49
C ILE A 135 22.08 37.92 19.91
N HIS A 136 23.22 37.83 19.21
CA HIS A 136 23.69 36.60 18.59
C HIS A 136 23.99 35.51 19.63
N GLY A 137 24.65 35.87 20.73
CA GLY A 137 24.94 34.97 21.84
C GLY A 137 23.67 34.39 22.48
N TYR A 138 22.63 35.21 22.65
CA TYR A 138 21.32 34.76 23.13
C TYR A 138 20.68 33.76 22.17
N ILE A 139 20.55 34.11 20.88
CA ILE A 139 19.86 33.28 19.89
C ILE A 139 20.59 31.95 19.67
N VAL A 140 21.91 31.97 19.49
CA VAL A 140 22.74 30.75 19.36
C VAL A 140 22.55 29.83 20.57
N LEU A 141 22.62 30.40 21.78
CA LEU A 141 22.45 29.62 22.99
C LEU A 141 21.05 29.01 23.08
N MET A 142 20.00 29.76 22.75
CA MET A 142 18.63 29.26 22.77
C MET A 142 18.40 28.11 21.77
N VAL A 143 18.95 28.20 20.55
CA VAL A 143 18.91 27.11 19.56
C VAL A 143 19.63 25.85 20.09
N LEU A 144 20.82 26.03 20.66
CA LEU A 144 21.60 24.92 21.24
C LEU A 144 20.87 24.26 22.42
N LEU A 145 20.27 25.05 23.31
CA LEU A 145 19.50 24.55 24.44
C LEU A 145 18.28 23.75 23.98
N LYS A 146 17.58 24.21 22.94
CA LYS A 146 16.43 23.50 22.37
C LYS A 146 16.83 22.12 21.81
N GLY A 147 17.96 22.03 21.11
CA GLY A 147 18.51 20.75 20.63
C GLY A 147 19.05 19.84 21.75
N LEU A 148 19.64 20.42 22.81
CA LEU A 148 20.16 19.67 23.96
C LEU A 148 19.04 19.01 24.77
N CYS A 149 17.86 19.63 24.83
CA CYS A 149 16.71 19.15 25.58
C CYS A 149 15.87 18.08 24.85
N GLU A 150 16.14 17.81 23.57
CA GLU A 150 15.36 16.86 22.77
C GLU A 150 15.80 15.38 22.90
N ARG A 151 14.88 14.44 22.61
CA ARG A 151 15.15 12.99 22.59
C ARG A 151 16.16 12.59 21.51
N LYS A 152 16.89 11.48 21.74
CA LYS A 152 17.85 10.93 20.76
C LYS A 152 17.10 10.48 19.50
N GLY A 153 17.46 11.07 18.35
CA GLY A 153 16.91 10.72 17.03
C GLY A 153 16.48 11.94 16.20
N GLN A 154 16.03 13.02 16.84
CA GLN A 154 15.45 14.21 16.16
C GLN A 154 16.26 15.50 16.40
N LYS A 155 17.44 15.39 17.02
CA LYS A 155 18.21 16.57 17.49
C LYS A 155 18.68 17.46 16.34
N LEU A 156 19.19 16.87 15.27
CA LEU A 156 19.71 17.62 14.12
C LEU A 156 18.57 18.33 13.38
N ASP A 157 17.44 17.65 13.19
CA ASP A 157 16.28 18.21 12.51
C ASP A 157 15.68 19.38 13.28
N ILE A 158 15.55 19.27 14.62
CA ILE A 158 15.07 20.38 15.44
C ILE A 158 16.06 21.55 15.44
N ILE A 159 17.36 21.29 15.51
CA ILE A 159 18.37 22.35 15.44
C ILE A 159 18.27 23.06 14.08
N ALA A 160 18.23 22.31 12.97
CA ALA A 160 18.10 22.87 11.63
C ALA A 160 16.81 23.70 11.46
N TYR A 161 15.67 23.18 11.92
CA TYR A 161 14.39 23.89 11.88
C TYR A 161 14.42 25.17 12.72
N THR A 162 14.96 25.11 13.95
CA THR A 162 15.02 26.25 14.86
C THR A 162 15.97 27.33 14.34
N TRP A 163 17.02 26.96 13.61
CA TRP A 163 17.92 27.90 12.94
C TRP A 163 17.24 28.74 11.87
N THR A 164 16.28 28.18 11.14
CA THR A 164 15.51 28.92 10.12
C THR A 164 14.69 30.06 10.73
N SER A 165 14.15 29.86 11.94
CA SER A 165 13.48 30.92 12.71
C SER A 165 14.47 31.89 13.36
N ALA A 166 15.62 31.39 13.80
CA ALA A 166 16.68 32.22 14.38
C ALA A 166 17.24 33.26 13.40
N LEU A 167 17.34 32.91 12.12
CA LEU A 167 17.71 33.86 11.07
C LEU A 167 16.68 34.97 10.89
N ASP A 168 15.39 34.67 11.06
CA ASP A 168 14.35 35.71 11.04
C ASP A 168 14.49 36.68 12.21
N ASP A 169 14.63 36.15 13.44
CA ASP A 169 14.74 36.97 14.64
C ASP A 169 16.02 37.82 14.65
N LEU A 170 17.13 37.30 14.10
CA LEU A 170 18.39 38.04 13.95
C LEU A 170 18.28 39.20 12.95
N ASP A 171 17.70 38.94 11.79
CA ASP A 171 17.52 39.97 10.75
C ASP A 171 16.47 41.02 11.17
N PHE A 172 15.41 40.61 11.85
CA PHE A 172 14.28 41.49 12.15
C PHE A 172 14.66 42.68 13.04
N ILE A 173 15.57 42.48 14.01
CA ILE A 173 16.05 43.57 14.86
C ILE A 173 16.97 44.53 14.09
N ASP A 174 17.63 44.07 13.02
CA ASP A 174 18.48 44.91 12.16
C ASP A 174 17.67 45.91 11.32
N LEU A 175 16.34 45.76 11.21
CA LEU A 175 15.47 46.82 10.66
C LEU A 175 15.63 48.14 11.43
N LEU A 176 15.94 48.10 12.73
CA LEU A 176 16.23 49.29 13.56
C LEU A 176 17.58 49.95 13.26
N SER A 177 18.35 49.44 12.31
CA SER A 177 19.56 50.11 11.80
C SER A 177 19.23 51.20 10.78
N GLN A 178 18.06 51.16 10.15
CA GLN A 178 17.67 52.13 9.13
C GLN A 178 16.97 53.34 9.76
N GLN A 179 17.41 54.52 9.35
CA GLN A 179 16.94 55.83 9.84
C GLN A 179 15.43 55.96 9.83
N LYS A 180 14.80 55.65 8.69
CA LYS A 180 13.35 55.81 8.51
C LYS A 180 12.50 55.01 9.50
N PHE A 181 13.01 53.92 10.09
CA PHE A 181 12.28 53.15 11.10
C PHE A 181 12.53 53.63 12.51
N TYR A 182 13.77 54.02 12.86
CA TYR A 182 14.07 54.42 14.22
C TYR A 182 13.64 55.86 14.55
N SER A 183 13.41 56.71 13.55
CA SER A 183 12.86 58.06 13.75
C SER A 183 11.42 58.04 14.27
N ASN A 184 10.65 56.98 14.00
CA ASN A 184 9.29 56.81 14.53
C ASN A 184 9.30 55.94 15.81
N ARG A 185 9.05 56.58 16.95
CA ARG A 185 9.03 55.90 18.27
C ARG A 185 8.02 54.78 18.39
N VAL A 186 6.83 54.95 17.80
CA VAL A 186 5.79 53.92 17.83
C VAL A 186 6.29 52.68 17.10
N PHE A 187 6.96 52.88 15.96
CA PHE A 187 7.48 51.78 15.15
C PHE A 187 8.63 51.03 15.82
N VAL A 188 9.51 51.76 16.52
CA VAL A 188 10.57 51.15 17.34
C VAL A 188 10.00 50.20 18.40
N TYR A 189 8.98 50.63 19.14
CA TYR A 189 8.33 49.78 20.14
C TYR A 189 7.62 48.58 19.51
N ILE A 190 7.03 48.73 18.32
CA ILE A 190 6.40 47.63 17.58
C ILE A 190 7.43 46.57 17.17
N ILE A 191 8.56 46.97 16.56
CA ILE A 191 9.61 46.03 16.17
C ILE A 191 10.13 45.28 17.39
N LEU A 192 10.52 46.00 18.45
CA LEU A 192 11.06 45.39 19.65
C LEU A 192 10.06 44.44 20.33
N SER A 193 8.76 44.76 20.28
CA SER A 193 7.70 43.88 20.79
C SER A 193 7.55 42.61 19.97
N ILE A 194 7.48 42.71 18.63
CA ILE A 194 7.37 41.56 17.73
C ILE A 194 8.60 40.66 17.84
N TRP A 195 9.79 41.26 17.87
CA TRP A 195 11.05 40.55 18.09
C TRP A 195 11.08 39.78 19.42
N SER A 196 10.53 40.38 20.48
CA SER A 196 10.47 39.73 21.80
C SER A 196 9.51 38.54 21.80
N ILE A 197 8.36 38.68 21.14
CA ILE A 197 7.41 37.59 20.88
C ILE A 197 8.09 36.48 20.06
N GLY A 198 8.89 36.86 19.06
CA GLY A 198 9.81 36.01 18.31
C GLY A 198 10.67 35.15 19.23
N CYS A 199 11.43 35.79 20.11
CA CYS A 199 12.33 35.12 21.03
C CYS A 199 11.64 34.15 22.02
N PHE A 200 10.37 34.38 22.39
CA PHE A 200 9.66 33.50 23.32
C PHE A 200 9.42 32.09 22.78
N GLN A 201 9.48 31.87 21.46
CA GLN A 201 9.34 30.53 20.85
C GLN A 201 10.43 29.54 21.25
N TYR A 202 11.57 30.07 21.68
CA TYR A 202 12.69 29.25 22.12
C TYR A 202 12.53 28.80 23.58
N VAL A 203 11.63 29.45 24.33
CA VAL A 203 11.42 29.23 25.77
C VAL A 203 10.30 28.21 26.02
N VAL A 204 9.18 28.35 25.31
CA VAL A 204 7.97 27.55 25.56
C VAL A 204 7.82 26.48 24.48
N ASN A 205 7.66 25.22 24.90
CA ASN A 205 7.16 24.21 23.99
C ASN A 205 5.67 24.46 23.76
N ILE A 206 5.32 24.88 22.54
CA ILE A 206 3.95 25.19 22.12
C ILE A 206 2.97 24.02 22.36
N SER A 207 3.46 22.78 22.44
CA SER A 207 2.63 21.62 22.81
C SER A 207 1.95 21.77 24.18
N ILE A 208 2.56 22.51 25.11
CA ILE A 208 2.01 22.75 26.45
C ILE A 208 0.76 23.63 26.40
N ILE A 209 0.68 24.57 25.46
CA ILE A 209 -0.50 25.45 25.28
C ILE A 209 -1.71 24.62 24.87
N LYS A 210 -1.52 23.64 23.98
CA LYS A 210 -2.55 22.68 23.59
C LYS A 210 -3.06 21.86 24.79
N ASP A 211 -2.14 21.38 25.63
CA ASP A 211 -2.48 20.63 26.85
C ASP A 211 -3.28 21.51 27.84
N ILE A 212 -2.91 22.78 28.00
CA ILE A 212 -3.65 23.73 28.85
C ILE A 212 -5.05 24.00 28.28
N LEU A 213 -5.18 24.29 26.99
CA LEU A 213 -6.47 24.55 26.34
C LEU A 213 -7.41 23.33 26.42
N SER A 214 -6.85 22.11 26.31
CA SER A 214 -7.59 20.87 26.48
C SER A 214 -8.09 20.66 27.92
N LYS A 215 -7.30 21.08 28.93
CA LYS A 215 -7.68 21.01 30.35
C LYS A 215 -8.74 22.02 30.77
N ILE A 216 -8.85 23.14 30.06
CA ILE A 216 -9.83 24.23 30.33
C ILE A 216 -11.12 24.04 29.49
N ASN A 217 -11.39 22.84 28.96
CA ASN A 217 -12.59 22.50 28.18
C ASN A 217 -12.82 23.26 26.86
N TYR A 218 -11.82 23.96 26.33
CA TYR A 218 -11.89 24.57 24.99
C TYR A 218 -11.45 23.59 23.89
N GLN A 219 -12.10 22.43 23.80
CA GLN A 219 -11.71 21.36 22.88
C GLN A 219 -11.73 21.78 21.40
N ARG A 220 -12.69 22.64 21.02
CA ARG A 220 -12.83 23.16 19.65
C ARG A 220 -11.68 24.10 19.27
N LEU A 221 -11.16 24.87 20.23
CA LEU A 221 -10.02 25.75 20.01
C LEU A 221 -8.71 24.95 20.00
N ALA A 222 -8.58 23.99 20.92
CA ALA A 222 -7.42 23.10 21.02
C ALA A 222 -7.25 22.16 19.80
N SER A 223 -8.35 21.83 19.11
CA SER A 223 -8.32 21.03 17.88
C SER A 223 -7.94 21.84 16.64
N ILE A 224 -8.27 23.14 16.62
CA ILE A 224 -7.92 24.06 15.52
C ILE A 224 -6.48 24.55 15.66
N MET A 225 -6.02 24.84 16.88
CA MET A 225 -4.67 25.37 17.14
C MET A 225 -3.61 24.27 17.06
N THR A 226 -3.20 23.93 15.84
CA THR A 226 -2.03 23.07 15.59
C THR A 226 -0.72 23.84 15.82
N TYR A 227 0.38 23.12 16.09
CA TYR A 227 1.71 23.73 16.27
C TYR A 227 2.11 24.62 15.06
N PRO A 228 1.94 24.18 13.80
CA PRO A 228 2.23 25.02 12.64
C PRO A 228 1.35 26.27 12.57
N LEU A 229 0.05 26.17 12.87
CA LEU A 229 -0.86 27.31 12.81
C LEU A 229 -0.52 28.38 13.87
N LEU A 230 -0.20 27.95 15.09
CA LEU A 230 0.16 28.89 16.15
C LEU A 230 1.48 29.60 15.84
N SER A 231 2.47 28.85 15.32
CA SER A 231 3.73 29.42 14.85
C SER A 231 3.50 30.45 13.74
N VAL A 232 2.69 30.11 12.74
CA VAL A 232 2.37 31.02 11.63
C VAL A 232 1.71 32.31 12.10
N ILE A 233 0.66 32.20 12.94
CA ILE A 233 -0.13 33.36 13.37
C ILE A 233 0.65 34.28 14.30
N ILE A 234 1.37 33.72 15.27
CA ILE A 234 2.07 34.52 16.30
C ILE A 234 3.41 35.03 15.78
N MET A 235 4.01 34.37 14.79
CA MET A 235 5.40 34.61 14.42
C MET A 235 5.54 35.07 12.98
N ASP A 236 5.24 34.21 12.01
CA ASP A 236 5.53 34.50 10.61
C ASP A 236 4.69 35.68 10.08
N VAL A 237 3.42 35.78 10.50
CA VAL A 237 2.50 36.85 10.07
C VAL A 237 2.93 38.24 10.57
N PRO A 238 3.23 38.47 11.86
CA PRO A 238 3.75 39.76 12.32
C PRO A 238 5.05 40.19 11.64
N HIS A 239 6.00 39.26 11.48
CA HIS A 239 7.26 39.54 10.77
C HIS A 239 7.00 39.91 9.30
N LEU A 240 6.11 39.18 8.63
CA LEU A 240 5.71 39.45 7.25
C LEU A 240 5.06 40.83 7.09
N ILE A 241 4.12 41.21 7.96
CA ILE A 241 3.43 42.50 7.91
C ILE A 241 4.42 43.65 8.02
N VAL A 242 5.33 43.60 8.99
CA VAL A 242 6.31 44.66 9.22
C VAL A 242 7.32 44.73 8.08
N ARG A 243 7.78 43.59 7.54
CA ARG A 243 8.69 43.57 6.38
C ARG A 243 8.02 44.08 5.10
N LEU A 244 6.74 43.75 4.86
CA LEU A 244 5.98 44.31 3.75
C LEU A 244 5.81 45.82 3.89
N TYR A 245 5.56 46.33 5.10
CA TYR A 245 5.54 47.77 5.36
C TYR A 245 6.91 48.43 5.15
N ALA A 246 8.00 47.76 5.53
CA ALA A 246 9.36 48.24 5.28
C ALA A 246 9.63 48.39 3.77
N ILE A 247 9.26 47.38 2.98
CA ILE A 247 9.43 47.38 1.52
C ILE A 247 8.51 48.40 0.83
N ILE A 248 7.23 48.40 1.16
CA ILE A 248 6.21 49.19 0.42
C ILE A 248 6.06 50.60 0.98
N GLY A 249 5.92 50.72 2.29
CA GLY A 249 5.65 51.99 2.97
C GLY A 249 6.89 52.88 3.09
N VAL A 250 8.04 52.27 3.41
CA VAL A 250 9.29 52.99 3.66
C VAL A 250 10.25 52.96 2.46
N ARG A 251 9.91 52.17 1.42
CA ARG A 251 10.69 51.97 0.19
C ARG A 251 12.11 51.43 0.45
N GLN A 252 12.24 50.54 1.42
CA GLN A 252 13.50 49.82 1.65
C GLN A 252 13.56 48.60 0.71
N HIS A 253 14.46 48.66 -0.26
CA HIS A 253 14.64 47.59 -1.24
C HIS A 253 16.01 46.92 -1.00
N ASP A 254 16.00 45.82 -0.26
CA ASP A 254 17.18 44.98 -0.04
C ASP A 254 16.84 43.49 -0.21
N TYR A 255 17.83 42.73 -0.68
CA TYR A 255 17.66 41.30 -1.01
C TYR A 255 17.18 40.48 0.18
N THR A 256 17.72 40.75 1.37
CA THR A 256 17.41 39.98 2.59
C THR A 256 15.94 40.13 2.97
N SER A 257 15.42 41.36 2.97
CA SER A 257 14.01 41.66 3.20
C SER A 257 13.10 40.92 2.21
N TYR A 258 13.43 40.93 0.91
CA TYR A 258 12.65 40.19 -0.10
C TYR A 258 12.71 38.68 0.11
N PHE A 259 13.90 38.12 0.30
CA PHE A 259 14.09 36.69 0.51
C PHE A 259 13.28 36.16 1.70
N LEU A 260 13.31 36.88 2.83
CA LEU A 260 12.60 36.46 4.02
C LEU A 260 11.08 36.69 3.93
N VAL A 261 10.61 37.69 3.17
CA VAL A 261 9.19 37.81 2.82
C VAL A 261 8.72 36.61 2.00
N PHE A 262 9.47 36.21 0.97
CA PHE A 262 9.15 35.01 0.18
C PHE A 262 9.18 33.74 1.03
N LYS A 263 10.19 33.59 1.90
CA LYS A 263 10.28 32.47 2.85
C LYS A 263 9.04 32.39 3.73
N ASN A 264 8.62 33.51 4.33
CA ASN A 264 7.48 33.55 5.24
C ASN A 264 6.17 33.26 4.51
N ILE A 265 5.97 33.83 3.31
CA ILE A 265 4.81 33.50 2.46
C ILE A 265 4.76 31.99 2.15
N PHE A 266 5.89 31.40 1.75
CA PHE A 266 5.97 29.98 1.42
C PHE A 266 5.66 29.07 2.62
N ILE A 267 6.20 29.39 3.80
CA ILE A 267 5.91 28.64 5.05
C ILE A 267 4.43 28.74 5.42
N ILE A 268 3.83 29.93 5.30
CA ILE A 268 2.41 30.15 5.57
C ILE A 268 1.56 29.29 4.62
N ILE A 269 1.87 29.29 3.33
CA ILE A 269 1.15 28.49 2.32
C ILE A 269 1.26 26.99 2.63
N LEU A 270 2.46 26.49 2.92
CA LEU A 270 2.66 25.07 3.28
C LEU A 270 1.91 24.69 4.57
N GLY A 271 1.90 25.59 5.57
CA GLY A 271 1.16 25.39 6.82
C GLY A 271 -0.35 25.26 6.59
N ILE A 272 -0.91 26.11 5.72
CA ILE A 272 -2.32 26.09 5.36
C ILE A 272 -2.67 24.84 4.54
N ALA A 273 -1.86 24.50 3.53
CA ALA A 273 -2.08 23.33 2.67
C ALA A 273 -2.09 22.01 3.48
N ASN A 274 -1.17 21.86 4.44
CA ASN A 274 -1.14 20.70 5.33
C ASN A 274 -2.37 20.61 6.25
N MET A 275 -3.00 21.74 6.61
CA MET A 275 -4.23 21.73 7.39
C MET A 275 -5.44 21.30 6.56
N GLU A 276 -5.54 21.78 5.33
CA GLU A 276 -6.65 21.50 4.43
C GLU A 276 -6.74 20.01 4.06
N ILE A 277 -5.59 19.38 3.78
CA ILE A 277 -5.48 17.95 3.51
C ILE A 277 -6.01 17.11 4.68
N ASN A 278 -5.64 17.47 5.92
CA ASN A 278 -6.08 16.75 7.12
C ASN A 278 -7.59 16.93 7.40
N SER A 279 -8.17 18.10 7.11
CA SER A 279 -9.61 18.31 7.25
C SER A 279 -10.42 17.52 6.22
N SER A 280 -9.96 17.46 4.96
CA SER A 280 -10.63 16.73 3.88
C SER A 280 -10.65 15.23 4.14
N VAL A 281 -9.51 14.65 4.53
CA VAL A 281 -9.42 13.21 4.87
C VAL A 281 -10.31 12.85 6.05
N LYS A 282 -10.29 13.68 7.11
CA LYS A 282 -11.15 13.45 8.27
C LYS A 282 -12.64 13.50 7.90
N GLN A 283 -13.05 14.41 7.03
CA GLN A 283 -14.42 14.50 6.55
C GLN A 283 -14.80 13.26 5.73
N ARG A 284 -13.95 12.81 4.80
CA ARG A 284 -14.17 11.58 4.02
C ARG A 284 -14.34 10.35 4.91
N LEU A 285 -13.47 10.19 5.91
CA LEU A 285 -13.58 9.11 6.89
C LEU A 285 -14.83 9.23 7.77
N THR A 286 -15.27 10.44 8.09
CA THR A 286 -16.53 10.66 8.84
C THR A 286 -17.72 10.20 8.03
N ASN A 287 -17.80 10.58 6.74
CA ASN A 287 -18.87 10.17 5.85
C ASN A 287 -18.90 8.64 5.65
N ALA A 288 -17.72 8.02 5.55
CA ALA A 288 -17.58 6.57 5.42
C ALA A 288 -17.72 5.79 6.74
N ASN A 289 -17.92 6.47 7.88
CA ASN A 289 -17.92 5.86 9.21
C ASN A 289 -16.61 5.06 9.50
N GLN A 290 -15.44 5.60 9.14
CA GLN A 290 -14.11 4.98 9.33
C GLN A 290 -13.13 5.92 10.09
N THR A 291 -13.64 6.80 10.96
CA THR A 291 -12.82 7.78 11.69
C THR A 291 -11.81 7.15 12.66
N HIS A 292 -12.05 5.91 13.10
CA HIS A 292 -11.18 5.17 14.01
C HIS A 292 -9.79 4.90 13.40
N LEU A 293 -9.65 4.96 12.07
CA LEU A 293 -8.34 4.89 11.40
C LEU A 293 -7.38 6.00 11.85
N LEU A 294 -7.89 7.10 12.41
CA LEU A 294 -7.10 8.22 12.91
C LEU A 294 -6.93 8.23 14.45
N ASP A 295 -7.40 7.21 15.18
CA ASP A 295 -7.36 7.19 16.65
C ASP A 295 -5.93 7.40 17.21
N TYR A 296 -4.94 6.86 16.50
CA TYR A 296 -3.52 6.93 16.89
C TYR A 296 -2.74 8.05 16.20
N TRP A 297 -3.39 8.92 15.41
CA TRP A 297 -2.74 9.95 14.59
C TRP A 297 -1.78 10.87 15.38
N SER A 298 -2.15 11.19 16.62
CA SER A 298 -1.37 12.05 17.50
C SER A 298 -0.05 11.42 17.97
N GLU A 299 0.06 10.10 17.93
CA GLU A 299 1.26 9.34 18.32
C GLU A 299 2.22 9.09 17.15
N LEU A 300 1.77 9.30 15.91
CA LEU A 300 2.54 9.04 14.70
C LEU A 300 3.57 10.14 14.43
N ASN A 301 4.72 9.75 13.90
CA ASN A 301 5.67 10.68 13.29
C ASN A 301 5.23 11.06 11.86
N ASP A 302 5.93 11.98 11.20
CA ASP A 302 5.50 12.50 9.90
C ASP A 302 5.57 11.46 8.76
N GLU A 303 6.56 10.57 8.78
CA GLU A 303 6.67 9.46 7.82
C GLU A 303 5.49 8.49 7.96
N GLN A 304 5.16 8.10 9.20
CA GLN A 304 4.03 7.23 9.52
C GLN A 304 2.70 7.86 9.12
N ARG A 305 2.54 9.17 9.33
CA ARG A 305 1.36 9.93 8.88
C ARG A 305 1.22 9.88 7.36
N GLN A 306 2.31 10.06 6.63
CA GLN A 306 2.30 9.98 5.17
C GLN A 306 1.92 8.58 4.68
N LEU A 307 2.47 7.52 5.29
CA LEU A 307 2.11 6.14 4.95
C LEU A 307 0.62 5.86 5.19
N LEU A 308 0.08 6.28 6.35
CA LEU A 308 -1.33 6.11 6.67
C LEU A 308 -2.24 6.88 5.72
N LEU A 309 -1.88 8.13 5.39
CA LEU A 309 -2.63 8.94 4.43
C LEU A 309 -2.62 8.33 3.03
N ARG A 310 -1.48 7.75 2.60
CA ARG A 310 -1.38 7.04 1.33
C ARG A 310 -2.35 5.86 1.29
N ASP A 311 -2.30 4.99 2.30
CA ASP A 311 -3.23 3.86 2.40
C ASP A 311 -4.70 4.32 2.41
N ILE A 312 -5.04 5.37 3.17
CA ILE A 312 -6.41 5.93 3.22
C ILE A 312 -6.84 6.54 1.88
N ASN A 313 -5.91 7.07 1.09
CA ASN A 313 -6.21 7.64 -0.23
C ASN A 313 -6.42 6.59 -1.31
N GLU A 314 -5.83 5.40 -1.17
CA GLU A 314 -6.04 4.27 -2.08
C GLU A 314 -7.39 3.56 -1.85
N VAL A 315 -8.01 3.73 -0.68
CA VAL A 315 -9.27 3.05 -0.35
C VAL A 315 -10.48 3.77 -0.96
N GLU A 316 -11.23 3.04 -1.79
CA GLU A 316 -12.56 3.43 -2.26
C GLU A 316 -13.65 3.12 -1.22
N PHE A 317 -13.80 4.02 -0.24
CA PHE A 317 -14.71 3.83 0.89
C PHE A 317 -16.17 3.58 0.48
N ASP A 318 -16.65 4.19 -0.60
CA ASP A 318 -18.02 3.97 -1.08
C ASP A 318 -18.22 2.53 -1.55
N ARG A 319 -17.23 1.96 -2.26
CA ARG A 319 -17.26 0.57 -2.74
C ARG A 319 -17.16 -0.41 -1.58
N VAL A 320 -16.28 -0.15 -0.60
CA VAL A 320 -16.18 -0.95 0.63
C VAL A 320 -17.49 -0.91 1.42
N SER A 321 -18.12 0.25 1.53
CA SER A 321 -19.38 0.41 2.27
C SER A 321 -20.53 -0.29 1.55
N LYS A 322 -20.63 -0.16 0.23
CA LYS A 322 -21.60 -0.90 -0.59
C LYS A 322 -21.40 -2.42 -0.46
N ALA A 323 -20.15 -2.88 -0.57
CA ALA A 323 -19.80 -4.29 -0.40
C ALA A 323 -20.24 -4.82 0.96
N TYR A 324 -19.84 -4.14 2.05
CA TYR A 324 -20.23 -4.52 3.40
C TYR A 324 -21.75 -4.53 3.61
N ASN A 325 -22.46 -3.51 3.11
CA ASN A 325 -23.91 -3.46 3.22
C ASN A 325 -24.61 -4.60 2.47
N GLY A 326 -24.12 -4.97 1.29
CA GLY A 326 -24.65 -6.09 0.51
C GLY A 326 -24.53 -7.44 1.22
N ILE A 327 -23.47 -7.62 2.02
CA ILE A 327 -23.22 -8.87 2.74
C ILE A 327 -23.68 -8.86 4.20
N LYS A 328 -24.14 -7.71 4.71
CA LYS A 328 -24.45 -7.50 6.13
C LYS A 328 -25.50 -8.50 6.64
N ARG A 329 -26.52 -8.79 5.86
CA ARG A 329 -27.57 -9.75 6.24
C ARG A 329 -27.00 -11.15 6.43
N GLU A 330 -26.17 -11.62 5.50
CA GLU A 330 -25.50 -12.93 5.55
C GLU A 330 -24.57 -13.07 6.76
N LEU A 331 -23.81 -12.01 7.08
CA LEU A 331 -22.94 -11.99 8.26
C LEU A 331 -23.66 -12.27 9.58
N PHE A 332 -24.89 -11.77 9.73
CA PHE A 332 -25.67 -11.84 10.96
C PHE A 332 -26.77 -12.91 10.94
N ALA A 333 -27.01 -13.57 9.80
CA ALA A 333 -28.00 -14.64 9.67
C ALA A 333 -27.73 -15.80 10.65
N ASP A 334 -26.46 -16.12 10.93
CA ASP A 334 -26.05 -17.14 11.93
C ASP A 334 -26.43 -16.80 13.38
N LYS A 335 -26.75 -15.54 13.70
CA LYS A 335 -27.02 -15.08 15.08
C LYS A 335 -28.50 -14.93 15.44
N THR A 336 -29.39 -15.00 14.45
CA THR A 336 -30.83 -14.75 14.60
C THR A 336 -31.62 -15.86 15.30
N ILE A 337 -30.96 -16.91 15.82
CA ILE A 337 -31.62 -17.89 16.70
C ILE A 337 -31.51 -17.49 18.20
N SER A 338 -30.76 -16.44 18.58
CA SER A 338 -30.51 -16.21 20.02
C SER A 338 -30.66 -14.81 20.61
N ASN A 339 -30.90 -13.72 19.87
CA ASN A 339 -31.25 -12.45 20.52
C ASN A 339 -32.08 -11.55 19.59
N ASN A 340 -33.37 -11.45 19.88
CA ASN A 340 -34.20 -10.33 19.47
C ASN A 340 -33.71 -9.09 20.20
N GLU A 341 -32.90 -8.26 19.55
CA GLU A 341 -32.84 -6.82 19.81
C GLU A 341 -31.99 -6.16 18.71
N ILE A 342 -32.56 -5.11 18.10
CA ILE A 342 -31.98 -4.22 17.08
C ILE A 342 -32.12 -4.70 15.62
N PHE A 343 -33.36 -4.93 15.18
CA PHE A 343 -33.75 -4.53 13.83
C PHE A 343 -34.79 -3.42 13.97
N ASN A 344 -34.42 -2.21 13.54
CA ASN A 344 -35.39 -1.12 13.42
C ASN A 344 -36.42 -1.53 12.36
N GLN A 345 -37.68 -1.44 12.76
CA GLN A 345 -38.87 -1.45 11.91
C GLN A 345 -38.66 -0.46 10.76
N ASP A 346 -38.73 -0.94 9.52
CA ASP A 346 -39.11 -0.16 8.31
C ASP A 346 -39.09 -1.00 7.01
N ASP A 347 -38.71 -2.29 7.02
CA ASP A 347 -38.87 -3.20 5.88
C ASP A 347 -39.87 -4.33 6.20
N GLU A 348 -41.15 -4.00 6.34
CA GLU A 348 -42.24 -4.98 6.21
C GLU A 348 -42.44 -5.31 4.73
N ASN A 349 -41.62 -6.22 4.22
CA ASN A 349 -41.95 -7.09 3.09
C ASN A 349 -41.23 -8.41 3.33
N GLU A 350 -41.87 -9.28 4.12
CA GLU A 350 -41.56 -10.71 4.16
C GLU A 350 -41.77 -11.29 2.75
N THR A 351 -40.74 -11.20 1.93
CA THR A 351 -40.58 -12.11 0.79
C THR A 351 -40.05 -13.39 1.39
N GLU A 352 -40.88 -14.45 1.39
CA GLU A 352 -40.44 -15.81 1.67
C GLU A 352 -39.13 -16.04 0.92
N GLN A 353 -38.06 -16.32 1.68
CA GLN A 353 -36.74 -16.51 1.12
C GLN A 353 -36.76 -17.84 0.36
N GLU A 354 -37.06 -17.79 -0.94
CA GLU A 354 -37.01 -18.96 -1.81
C GLU A 354 -35.66 -19.64 -1.64
N ASN A 355 -35.69 -20.91 -1.23
CA ASN A 355 -34.49 -21.70 -1.05
C ASN A 355 -33.79 -21.84 -2.40
N ILE A 356 -32.49 -21.51 -2.47
CA ILE A 356 -31.73 -21.61 -3.73
C ILE A 356 -31.85 -23.00 -4.34
N ASP A 357 -31.93 -24.04 -3.51
CA ASP A 357 -32.12 -25.43 -3.90
C ASP A 357 -33.39 -25.71 -4.72
N ASP A 358 -34.43 -24.90 -4.53
CA ASP A 358 -35.70 -25.04 -5.26
C ASP A 358 -35.64 -24.32 -6.62
N LEU A 359 -34.66 -23.44 -6.81
CA LEU A 359 -34.42 -22.68 -8.04
C LEU A 359 -33.33 -23.29 -8.93
N LEU A 360 -32.63 -24.33 -8.45
CA LEU A 360 -31.52 -24.96 -9.15
C LEU A 360 -32.02 -25.86 -10.28
N GLU A 361 -31.54 -25.58 -11.49
CA GLU A 361 -31.69 -26.43 -12.66
C GLU A 361 -30.31 -26.88 -13.17
N PRO A 362 -30.15 -28.12 -13.65
CA PRO A 362 -28.90 -28.55 -14.28
C PRO A 362 -28.65 -27.74 -15.56
N VAL A 363 -27.39 -27.69 -16.00
CA VAL A 363 -27.06 -27.10 -17.30
C VAL A 363 -27.77 -27.91 -18.40
N PRO A 364 -28.48 -27.27 -19.34
CA PRO A 364 -29.14 -27.99 -20.43
C PRO A 364 -28.13 -28.72 -21.33
N ASP A 365 -28.48 -29.93 -21.77
CA ASP A 365 -27.64 -30.71 -22.70
C ASP A 365 -27.42 -29.96 -24.04
N THR A 366 -28.32 -29.03 -24.42
CA THR A 366 -28.22 -28.25 -25.67
C THR A 366 -27.04 -27.30 -25.73
N VAL A 367 -26.55 -26.83 -24.57
CA VAL A 367 -25.39 -25.93 -24.44
C VAL A 367 -24.15 -26.66 -23.91
N THR A 368 -24.25 -27.97 -23.69
CA THR A 368 -23.18 -28.80 -23.14
C THR A 368 -22.55 -29.61 -24.26
N GLY A 369 -21.23 -29.59 -24.35
CA GLY A 369 -20.44 -30.55 -25.13
C GLY A 369 -19.59 -31.43 -24.21
N SER A 370 -19.20 -32.61 -24.68
CA SER A 370 -18.40 -33.56 -23.90
C SER A 370 -17.36 -34.24 -24.76
N ILE A 371 -16.12 -34.32 -24.26
CA ILE A 371 -15.04 -35.05 -24.94
C ILE A 371 -15.32 -36.56 -25.07
N ASN A 372 -16.19 -37.10 -24.20
CA ASN A 372 -16.54 -38.51 -24.21
C ASN A 372 -17.66 -38.84 -25.21
N GLU A 373 -18.49 -37.85 -25.54
CA GLU A 373 -19.68 -38.04 -26.38
C GLU A 373 -19.49 -37.50 -27.81
N ALA A 374 -18.57 -36.55 -28.00
CA ALA A 374 -18.23 -36.02 -29.32
C ALA A 374 -17.61 -37.10 -30.22
N SER A 375 -18.04 -37.14 -31.48
CA SER A 375 -17.43 -38.01 -32.48
C SER A 375 -16.03 -37.52 -32.85
N GLU A 376 -15.18 -38.41 -33.37
CA GLU A 376 -13.86 -38.02 -33.86
C GLU A 376 -13.92 -36.96 -34.96
N GLU A 377 -14.97 -36.96 -35.79
CA GLU A 377 -15.20 -35.92 -36.79
C GLU A 377 -15.50 -34.54 -36.15
N GLN A 378 -16.28 -34.51 -35.07
CA GLN A 378 -16.53 -33.27 -34.33
C GLN A 378 -15.26 -32.76 -33.65
N LEU A 379 -14.53 -33.65 -32.97
CA LEU A 379 -13.27 -33.31 -32.32
C LEU A 379 -12.24 -32.78 -33.33
N GLU A 380 -12.18 -33.38 -34.52
CA GLU A 380 -11.31 -32.90 -35.60
C GLU A 380 -11.78 -31.56 -36.17
N SER A 381 -13.10 -31.35 -36.31
CA SER A 381 -13.66 -30.04 -36.71
C SER A 381 -13.25 -28.94 -35.72
N TYR A 382 -13.37 -29.20 -34.41
CA TYR A 382 -12.95 -28.27 -33.37
C TYR A 382 -11.45 -27.96 -33.43
N ARG A 383 -10.60 -28.97 -33.70
CA ARG A 383 -9.15 -28.79 -33.87
C ARG A 383 -8.80 -27.98 -35.11
N GLN A 384 -9.40 -28.29 -36.26
CA GLN A 384 -8.90 -27.88 -37.57
C GLN A 384 -9.44 -26.53 -38.07
N LYS A 385 -10.74 -26.27 -37.93
CA LYS A 385 -11.38 -25.19 -38.71
C LYS A 385 -11.11 -23.80 -38.15
N ASP A 386 -11.51 -23.59 -36.91
CA ASP A 386 -11.57 -22.23 -36.35
C ASP A 386 -10.41 -21.93 -35.41
N TYR A 387 -9.93 -22.95 -34.68
CA TYR A 387 -8.86 -22.78 -33.71
C TYR A 387 -7.49 -22.51 -34.34
N LEU A 388 -7.05 -23.33 -35.30
CA LEU A 388 -5.76 -23.14 -35.96
C LEU A 388 -5.69 -21.78 -36.66
N LYS A 389 -6.79 -21.37 -37.30
CA LYS A 389 -6.93 -20.02 -37.86
C LYS A 389 -6.81 -18.95 -36.77
N ALA A 390 -7.46 -19.14 -35.63
CA ALA A 390 -7.37 -18.20 -34.51
C ALA A 390 -5.95 -18.06 -33.94
N ILE A 391 -5.18 -19.16 -33.82
CA ILE A 391 -3.74 -19.08 -33.49
C ILE A 391 -2.96 -18.40 -34.61
N ALA A 392 -3.20 -18.76 -35.88
CA ALA A 392 -2.50 -18.18 -37.04
C ALA A 392 -2.59 -16.66 -37.05
N GLU A 393 -3.78 -16.14 -36.73
CA GLU A 393 -4.09 -14.72 -36.63
C GLU A 393 -3.53 -14.08 -35.34
N GLY A 394 -2.92 -14.86 -34.43
CA GLY A 394 -2.44 -14.39 -33.14
C GLY A 394 -3.56 -13.93 -32.21
N SER A 395 -4.78 -14.46 -32.37
CA SER A 395 -5.99 -13.97 -31.71
C SER A 395 -6.37 -14.73 -30.43
N VAL A 396 -5.55 -15.69 -29.99
CA VAL A 396 -5.74 -16.49 -28.78
C VAL A 396 -4.69 -16.12 -27.73
N CYS A 397 -5.11 -15.89 -26.49
CA CYS A 397 -4.18 -15.78 -25.35
C CYS A 397 -4.59 -16.69 -24.19
N VAL A 398 -3.66 -16.93 -23.29
CA VAL A 398 -3.93 -17.56 -21.99
C VAL A 398 -3.76 -16.56 -20.86
N LEU A 399 -4.69 -16.57 -19.90
CA LEU A 399 -4.67 -15.71 -18.73
C LEU A 399 -4.62 -16.56 -17.45
N LEU A 400 -3.53 -16.43 -16.73
CA LEU A 400 -3.25 -17.19 -15.53
C LEU A 400 -3.64 -16.43 -14.27
N LEU A 401 -4.42 -17.07 -13.41
CA LEU A 401 -4.75 -16.60 -12.06
C LEU A 401 -3.69 -17.15 -11.06
N ALA A 402 -2.68 -16.33 -10.75
CA ALA A 402 -1.53 -16.67 -9.90
C ALA A 402 -1.39 -15.76 -8.65
N GLY A 403 -2.49 -15.18 -8.17
CA GLY A 403 -2.50 -14.33 -6.97
C GLY A 403 -2.30 -15.07 -5.63
N GLY A 404 -2.26 -16.41 -5.63
CA GLY A 404 -2.17 -17.22 -4.41
C GLY A 404 -0.73 -17.56 -4.00
N GLN A 405 -0.37 -17.29 -2.74
CA GLN A 405 0.84 -17.82 -2.12
C GLN A 405 0.73 -19.32 -1.77
N GLY A 406 1.85 -20.04 -1.75
CA GLY A 406 1.95 -21.45 -1.39
C GLY A 406 1.81 -21.77 0.11
N THR A 407 1.29 -20.86 0.94
CA THR A 407 1.31 -20.98 2.41
C THR A 407 0.60 -22.24 2.93
N ARG A 408 -0.50 -22.68 2.30
CA ARG A 408 -1.19 -23.94 2.64
C ARG A 408 -0.36 -25.20 2.32
N LEU A 409 0.61 -25.08 1.42
CA LEU A 409 1.56 -26.14 1.04
C LEU A 409 2.81 -26.12 1.93
N GLY A 410 2.89 -25.19 2.90
CA GLY A 410 4.04 -25.06 3.81
C GLY A 410 5.21 -24.26 3.26
N VAL A 411 5.02 -23.51 2.17
CA VAL A 411 6.06 -22.70 1.52
C VAL A 411 5.67 -21.23 1.48
N ASP A 412 6.66 -20.33 1.45
CA ASP A 412 6.50 -18.88 1.45
C ASP A 412 6.53 -18.23 0.05
N TYR A 413 6.86 -19.00 -0.99
CA TYR A 413 6.91 -18.56 -2.38
C TYR A 413 5.58 -18.78 -3.17
N PRO A 414 5.40 -18.13 -4.34
CA PRO A 414 4.25 -18.31 -5.23
C PRO A 414 4.02 -19.76 -5.64
N LYS A 415 2.76 -20.20 -5.69
CA LYS A 415 2.42 -21.61 -5.97
C LYS A 415 2.94 -22.11 -7.33
N GLY A 416 3.04 -21.25 -8.34
CA GLY A 416 3.56 -21.66 -9.66
C GLY A 416 5.02 -22.13 -9.65
N MET A 417 5.80 -21.75 -8.63
CA MET A 417 7.19 -22.19 -8.44
C MET A 417 7.31 -23.57 -7.77
N TYR A 418 6.18 -24.21 -7.44
CA TYR A 418 6.19 -25.47 -6.72
C TYR A 418 6.66 -26.63 -7.62
N ASP A 419 7.63 -27.41 -7.13
CA ASP A 419 8.04 -28.71 -7.69
C ASP A 419 7.27 -29.82 -6.97
N VAL A 420 6.45 -30.58 -7.71
CA VAL A 420 5.67 -31.70 -7.14
C VAL A 420 6.49 -33.00 -7.03
N GLY A 421 7.78 -32.95 -7.36
CA GLY A 421 8.73 -34.05 -7.27
C GLY A 421 8.75 -34.94 -8.52
N LEU A 422 8.49 -34.39 -9.71
CA LEU A 422 8.65 -35.11 -10.97
C LEU A 422 10.13 -35.50 -11.20
N PRO A 423 10.41 -36.53 -12.02
CA PRO A 423 11.78 -36.86 -12.44
C PRO A 423 12.57 -35.65 -12.95
N SER A 424 11.94 -34.80 -13.76
CA SER A 424 12.54 -33.58 -14.33
C SER A 424 12.72 -32.42 -13.35
N LYS A 425 12.09 -32.48 -12.16
CA LYS A 425 12.01 -31.37 -11.18
C LYS A 425 11.39 -30.08 -11.72
N LYS A 426 10.64 -30.16 -12.82
CA LYS A 426 9.94 -29.01 -13.40
C LYS A 426 8.89 -28.46 -12.43
N THR A 427 8.85 -27.13 -12.33
CA THR A 427 7.81 -26.41 -11.61
C THR A 427 6.51 -26.32 -12.43
N LEU A 428 5.39 -25.95 -11.78
CA LEU A 428 4.13 -25.72 -12.48
C LEU A 428 4.28 -24.65 -13.58
N TYR A 429 4.99 -23.55 -13.32
CA TYR A 429 5.26 -22.51 -14.33
C TYR A 429 6.03 -23.06 -15.53
N GLN A 430 7.01 -23.93 -15.32
CA GLN A 430 7.78 -24.50 -16.42
C GLN A 430 6.93 -25.44 -17.27
N ILE A 431 6.14 -26.32 -16.65
CA ILE A 431 5.23 -27.23 -17.38
C ILE A 431 4.23 -26.41 -18.22
N GLN A 432 3.68 -25.35 -17.63
CA GLN A 432 2.76 -24.44 -18.31
C GLN A 432 3.42 -23.72 -19.50
N ALA A 433 4.60 -23.14 -19.29
CA ALA A 433 5.34 -22.48 -20.36
C ALA A 433 5.71 -23.43 -21.51
N GLU A 434 6.13 -24.66 -21.20
CA GLU A 434 6.43 -25.68 -22.21
C GLU A 434 5.18 -26.11 -23.00
N ARG A 435 4.00 -26.17 -22.38
CA ARG A 435 2.73 -26.43 -23.08
C ARG A 435 2.38 -25.31 -24.06
N ILE A 436 2.58 -24.05 -23.68
CA ILE A 436 2.37 -22.90 -24.57
C ILE A 436 3.29 -23.02 -25.79
N ARG A 437 4.59 -23.24 -25.55
CA ARG A 437 5.58 -23.40 -26.62
C ARG A 437 5.25 -24.55 -27.55
N ARG A 438 4.80 -25.69 -27.00
CA ARG A 438 4.41 -26.84 -27.80
C ARG A 438 3.22 -26.53 -28.70
N LEU A 439 2.22 -25.82 -28.20
CA LEU A 439 1.08 -25.41 -29.03
C LEU A 439 1.48 -24.42 -30.13
N GLU A 440 2.35 -23.46 -29.83
CA GLU A 440 2.90 -22.57 -30.85
C GLU A 440 3.62 -23.39 -31.94
N GLN A 441 4.41 -24.42 -31.56
CA GLN A 441 5.08 -25.32 -32.50
C GLN A 441 4.08 -26.13 -33.34
N LEU A 442 3.09 -26.78 -32.72
CA LEU A 442 2.06 -27.56 -33.40
C LEU A 442 1.28 -26.69 -34.41
N ALA A 443 0.92 -25.47 -34.02
CA ALA A 443 0.25 -24.54 -34.93
C ALA A 443 1.16 -24.11 -36.08
N ASN A 444 2.44 -23.82 -35.81
CA ASN A 444 3.43 -23.47 -36.83
C ASN A 444 3.62 -24.61 -37.86
N GLU A 445 3.71 -25.86 -37.39
CA GLU A 445 3.82 -27.07 -38.22
C GLU A 445 2.60 -27.22 -39.15
N GLU A 446 1.40 -27.15 -38.59
CA GLU A 446 0.15 -27.33 -39.33
C GLU A 446 -0.12 -26.20 -40.33
N LEU A 447 0.13 -24.95 -39.93
CA LEU A 447 -0.07 -23.76 -40.76
C LEU A 447 1.09 -23.47 -41.70
N LYS A 448 2.22 -24.21 -41.57
CA LYS A 448 3.47 -23.98 -42.31
C LYS A 448 3.97 -22.53 -42.16
N THR A 449 3.95 -22.03 -40.92
CA THR A 449 4.44 -20.69 -40.54
C THR A 449 5.41 -20.80 -39.36
N ASN A 450 6.02 -19.68 -38.96
CA ASN A 450 6.89 -19.58 -37.78
C ASN A 450 6.50 -18.37 -36.89
N THR A 451 5.26 -17.90 -37.02
CA THR A 451 4.77 -16.66 -36.43
C THR A 451 3.65 -16.87 -35.41
N SER A 452 3.22 -18.11 -35.18
CA SER A 452 2.19 -18.41 -34.17
C SER A 452 2.69 -18.00 -32.78
N ILE A 453 1.88 -17.20 -32.09
CA ILE A 453 2.17 -16.65 -30.78
C ILE A 453 0.92 -16.79 -29.91
N ILE A 454 1.10 -17.26 -28.67
CA ILE A 454 0.07 -17.29 -27.65
C ILE A 454 0.54 -16.42 -26.48
N PRO A 455 0.08 -15.16 -26.35
CA PRO A 455 0.47 -14.32 -25.23
C PRO A 455 0.03 -14.91 -23.90
N TRP A 456 0.89 -14.78 -22.89
CA TRP A 456 0.68 -15.27 -21.54
C TRP A 456 0.52 -14.10 -20.58
N PHE A 457 -0.72 -13.84 -20.22
CA PHE A 457 -1.08 -12.86 -19.20
C PHE A 457 -1.06 -13.55 -17.84
N ILE A 458 -0.36 -12.98 -16.85
CA ILE A 458 -0.22 -13.57 -15.52
C ILE A 458 -0.68 -12.56 -14.49
N MET A 459 -1.84 -12.83 -13.87
CA MET A 459 -2.34 -12.04 -12.76
C MET A 459 -1.72 -12.52 -11.45
N THR A 460 -1.02 -11.63 -10.75
CA THR A 460 -0.35 -11.91 -9.46
C THR A 460 -1.03 -11.13 -8.32
N SER A 461 -0.40 -11.14 -7.14
CA SER A 461 -0.76 -10.30 -5.99
C SER A 461 0.45 -9.47 -5.55
N GLU A 462 0.24 -8.49 -4.67
CA GLU A 462 1.33 -7.71 -4.06
C GLU A 462 2.41 -8.58 -3.39
N HIS A 463 2.04 -9.80 -2.97
CA HIS A 463 2.94 -10.74 -2.30
C HIS A 463 3.62 -11.73 -3.25
N THR A 464 3.19 -11.80 -4.51
CA THR A 464 3.69 -12.79 -5.48
C THR A 464 4.31 -12.17 -6.72
N GLN A 465 4.07 -10.88 -7.02
CA GLN A 465 4.56 -10.20 -8.24
C GLN A 465 6.08 -10.27 -8.38
N GLU A 466 6.83 -9.66 -7.45
CA GLU A 466 8.29 -9.51 -7.56
C GLU A 466 8.99 -10.87 -7.65
N GLU A 467 8.57 -11.84 -6.85
CA GLU A 467 9.15 -13.19 -6.83
C GLU A 467 8.84 -13.96 -8.11
N THR A 468 7.61 -13.83 -8.64
CA THR A 468 7.21 -14.45 -9.91
C THR A 468 8.00 -13.86 -11.08
N GLU A 469 8.11 -12.53 -11.16
CA GLU A 469 8.86 -11.84 -12.20
C GLU A 469 10.33 -12.25 -12.19
N LYS A 470 10.96 -12.24 -11.01
CA LYS A 470 12.34 -12.67 -10.83
C LYS A 470 12.55 -14.13 -11.24
N PHE A 471 11.63 -15.02 -10.86
CA PHE A 471 11.72 -16.43 -11.18
C PHE A 471 11.61 -16.69 -12.69
N LEU A 472 10.65 -16.06 -13.37
CA LEU A 472 10.49 -16.16 -14.82
C LEU A 472 11.73 -15.61 -15.54
N HIS A 473 12.21 -14.42 -15.16
CA HIS A 473 13.39 -13.81 -15.76
C HIS A 473 14.65 -14.67 -15.57
N THR A 474 14.89 -15.18 -14.36
CA THR A 474 16.07 -16.03 -14.05
C THR A 474 16.09 -17.31 -14.87
N ASN A 475 14.92 -17.84 -15.24
CA ASN A 475 14.77 -19.03 -16.05
C ASN A 475 14.54 -18.73 -17.55
N ASN A 476 14.86 -17.50 -18.01
CA ASN A 476 14.67 -17.06 -19.40
C ASN A 476 13.25 -17.36 -19.92
N TYR A 477 12.24 -17.12 -19.07
CA TYR A 477 10.82 -17.36 -19.35
C TYR A 477 10.51 -18.78 -19.86
N PHE A 478 11.36 -19.75 -19.51
CA PHE A 478 11.30 -21.13 -19.98
C PHE A 478 11.23 -21.28 -21.52
N GLY A 479 11.79 -20.30 -22.23
CA GLY A 479 11.82 -20.22 -23.70
C GLY A 479 10.59 -19.56 -24.34
N VAL A 480 9.59 -19.12 -23.56
CA VAL A 480 8.56 -18.21 -24.07
C VAL A 480 9.20 -16.84 -24.29
N LYS A 481 8.86 -16.14 -25.38
CA LYS A 481 9.42 -14.81 -25.64
C LYS A 481 8.97 -13.81 -24.57
N SER A 482 9.92 -13.08 -23.98
CA SER A 482 9.66 -12.18 -22.85
C SER A 482 8.60 -11.12 -23.15
N GLU A 483 8.55 -10.60 -24.38
CA GLU A 483 7.57 -9.62 -24.84
C GLU A 483 6.12 -10.16 -24.91
N ASN A 484 5.95 -11.48 -24.79
CA ASN A 484 4.67 -12.16 -24.79
C ASN A 484 4.28 -12.66 -23.39
N VAL A 485 5.05 -12.34 -22.35
CA VAL A 485 4.70 -12.64 -20.96
C VAL A 485 4.40 -11.33 -20.24
N ILE A 486 3.11 -11.10 -19.94
CA ILE A 486 2.61 -9.84 -19.38
C ILE A 486 2.11 -10.09 -17.96
N LEU A 487 2.86 -9.60 -16.97
CA LEU A 487 2.47 -9.67 -15.56
C LEU A 487 1.67 -8.43 -15.18
N PHE A 488 0.63 -8.61 -14.38
CA PHE A 488 -0.13 -7.53 -13.77
C PHE A 488 -0.66 -7.95 -12.40
N GLU A 489 -0.85 -7.00 -11.50
CA GLU A 489 -1.28 -7.27 -10.14
C GLU A 489 -2.80 -7.18 -10.00
N GLN A 490 -3.39 -8.04 -9.19
CA GLN A 490 -4.77 -7.85 -8.72
C GLN A 490 -4.84 -6.76 -7.63
N HIS A 491 -6.04 -6.23 -7.38
CA HIS A 491 -6.22 -5.21 -6.37
C HIS A 491 -6.24 -5.80 -4.95
N LEU A 492 -6.16 -4.90 -3.98
CA LEU A 492 -6.31 -5.25 -2.58
C LEU A 492 -7.52 -4.54 -2.00
N LEU A 493 -8.27 -5.25 -1.17
CA LEU A 493 -9.34 -4.68 -0.36
C LEU A 493 -8.92 -4.62 1.10
N PRO A 494 -9.36 -3.59 1.84
CA PRO A 494 -9.17 -3.56 3.28
C PRO A 494 -9.93 -4.71 3.94
N ALA A 495 -9.28 -5.36 4.90
CA ALA A 495 -9.95 -6.30 5.79
C ALA A 495 -10.85 -5.54 6.76
N LEU A 496 -12.04 -6.09 7.02
CA LEU A 496 -13.04 -5.47 7.88
C LEU A 496 -13.21 -6.28 9.17
N ASP A 497 -13.58 -5.64 10.27
CA ASP A 497 -14.18 -6.34 11.40
C ASP A 497 -15.64 -6.72 11.07
N PHE A 498 -16.29 -7.46 11.98
CA PHE A 498 -17.68 -7.86 11.79
C PHE A 498 -18.69 -6.70 11.83
N HIS A 499 -18.26 -5.48 12.17
CA HIS A 499 -19.08 -4.27 12.16
C HIS A 499 -18.81 -3.38 10.94
N GLY A 500 -17.98 -3.84 10.00
CA GLY A 500 -17.65 -3.12 8.77
C GLY A 500 -16.57 -2.05 8.95
N LYS A 501 -15.82 -2.08 10.06
CA LYS A 501 -14.69 -1.18 10.31
C LYS A 501 -13.42 -1.75 9.73
N ILE A 502 -12.66 -0.92 9.01
CA ILE A 502 -11.37 -1.33 8.44
C ILE A 502 -10.37 -1.64 9.56
N LEU A 503 -9.72 -2.79 9.47
CA LEU A 503 -8.69 -3.22 10.42
C LEU A 503 -7.35 -2.51 10.15
N LEU A 504 -6.63 -2.20 11.22
CA LEU A 504 -5.27 -1.68 11.17
C LEU A 504 -4.26 -2.79 11.53
N ASP A 505 -3.27 -3.04 10.67
CA ASP A 505 -2.16 -3.95 10.94
C ASP A 505 -1.19 -3.33 11.96
N GLN A 506 -0.98 -2.02 11.79
CA GLN A 506 -0.21 -1.16 12.69
C GLN A 506 -0.93 0.18 12.83
N LYS A 507 -0.54 1.00 13.82
CA LYS A 507 -1.15 2.33 14.07
C LYS A 507 -1.16 3.26 12.85
N TYR A 508 -0.34 2.97 11.84
CA TYR A 508 -0.16 3.75 10.62
C TYR A 508 -0.32 2.95 9.32
N LYS A 509 -0.82 1.70 9.39
CA LYS A 509 -0.93 0.81 8.23
C LYS A 509 -2.24 0.03 8.25
N LEU A 510 -2.97 0.06 7.15
CA LEU A 510 -4.23 -0.68 7.00
C LEU A 510 -3.94 -2.17 6.77
N THR A 511 -4.80 -3.04 7.30
CA THR A 511 -4.77 -4.46 6.93
C THR A 511 -5.48 -4.63 5.59
N LYS A 512 -4.75 -5.07 4.57
CA LYS A 512 -5.24 -5.32 3.21
C LYS A 512 -5.18 -6.82 2.89
N ALA A 513 -5.98 -7.27 1.92
CA ALA A 513 -5.95 -8.61 1.38
C ALA A 513 -6.34 -8.60 -0.10
N ALA A 514 -5.89 -9.60 -0.86
CA ALA A 514 -6.36 -9.85 -2.21
C ALA A 514 -7.88 -9.88 -2.27
N ASP A 515 -8.45 -9.29 -3.32
CA ASP A 515 -9.89 -9.15 -3.53
C ASP A 515 -10.53 -10.37 -4.25
N GLY A 516 -9.89 -11.53 -4.15
CA GLY A 516 -10.31 -12.78 -4.79
C GLY A 516 -9.92 -12.87 -6.27
N ASN A 517 -10.13 -14.03 -6.88
CA ASN A 517 -9.79 -14.22 -8.30
C ASN A 517 -10.72 -13.44 -9.25
N GLY A 518 -11.91 -13.05 -8.80
CA GLY A 518 -12.81 -12.13 -9.51
C GLY A 518 -12.35 -10.67 -9.46
N GLY A 519 -11.32 -10.34 -8.67
CA GLY A 519 -10.58 -9.07 -8.79
C GLY A 519 -9.92 -8.87 -10.17
N LEU A 520 -9.86 -9.94 -10.96
CA LEU A 520 -9.44 -9.94 -12.37
C LEU A 520 -10.03 -8.79 -13.17
N TYR A 521 -11.36 -8.63 -13.16
CA TYR A 521 -12.04 -7.70 -14.07
C TYR A 521 -11.63 -6.25 -13.82
N ARG A 522 -11.51 -5.88 -12.54
CA ARG A 522 -10.99 -4.57 -12.14
C ARG A 522 -9.51 -4.41 -12.53
N ALA A 523 -8.69 -5.45 -12.29
CA ALA A 523 -7.28 -5.44 -12.65
C ALA A 523 -7.04 -5.27 -14.15
N LEU A 524 -7.88 -5.90 -14.99
CA LEU A 524 -7.83 -5.77 -16.44
C LEU A 524 -8.00 -4.32 -16.92
N THR A 525 -8.91 -3.56 -16.27
CA THR A 525 -9.14 -2.14 -16.57
C THR A 525 -8.02 -1.26 -16.05
N THR A 526 -7.68 -1.37 -14.76
CA THR A 526 -6.68 -0.49 -14.10
C THR A 526 -5.29 -0.61 -14.73
N HIS A 527 -4.90 -1.81 -15.15
CA HIS A 527 -3.59 -2.07 -15.76
C HIS A 527 -3.63 -2.01 -17.29
N HIS A 528 -4.73 -1.54 -17.89
CA HIS A 528 -4.91 -1.42 -19.35
C HIS A 528 -4.67 -2.73 -20.13
N ILE A 529 -4.94 -3.87 -19.49
CA ILE A 529 -4.74 -5.20 -20.10
C ILE A 529 -5.73 -5.43 -21.24
N LEU A 530 -6.97 -4.94 -21.13
CA LEU A 530 -7.93 -4.99 -22.23
C LEU A 530 -7.40 -4.28 -23.48
N SER A 531 -6.78 -3.11 -23.31
CA SER A 531 -6.18 -2.35 -24.41
C SER A 531 -4.95 -3.04 -25.00
N GLU A 532 -4.15 -3.72 -24.17
CA GLU A 532 -3.03 -4.52 -24.67
C GLU A 532 -3.52 -5.76 -25.47
N MET A 533 -4.60 -6.41 -25.02
CA MET A 533 -5.27 -7.48 -25.77
C MET A 533 -5.81 -6.98 -27.12
N GLU A 534 -6.45 -5.81 -27.15
CA GLU A 534 -6.92 -5.19 -28.41
C GLU A 534 -5.79 -4.88 -29.38
N LYS A 535 -4.71 -4.28 -28.88
CA LYS A 535 -3.51 -3.94 -29.66
C LYS A 535 -2.86 -5.18 -30.28
N ARG A 536 -2.96 -6.32 -29.61
CA ARG A 536 -2.49 -7.63 -30.08
C ARG A 536 -3.52 -8.39 -30.92
N HIS A 537 -4.69 -7.81 -31.18
CA HIS A 537 -5.78 -8.44 -31.92
C HIS A 537 -6.30 -9.74 -31.29
N ILE A 538 -6.24 -9.85 -29.95
CA ILE A 538 -6.81 -10.97 -29.21
C ILE A 538 -8.34 -10.95 -29.33
N LYS A 539 -8.92 -12.11 -29.59
CA LYS A 539 -10.36 -12.35 -29.63
C LYS A 539 -10.80 -13.33 -28.54
N TYR A 540 -9.95 -14.32 -28.24
CA TYR A 540 -10.27 -15.46 -27.40
C TYR A 540 -9.30 -15.59 -26.24
N ILE A 541 -9.82 -15.67 -25.02
CA ILE A 541 -9.05 -15.70 -23.79
C ILE A 541 -9.37 -16.99 -23.04
N HIS A 542 -8.36 -17.82 -22.83
CA HIS A 542 -8.46 -18.97 -21.93
C HIS A 542 -7.94 -18.58 -20.53
N VAL A 543 -8.85 -18.37 -19.60
CA VAL A 543 -8.56 -18.10 -18.18
C VAL A 543 -8.43 -19.41 -17.40
N TYR A 544 -7.37 -19.55 -16.59
CA TYR A 544 -7.15 -20.76 -15.79
C TYR A 544 -6.45 -20.48 -14.45
N CYS A 545 -6.55 -21.43 -13.51
CA CYS A 545 -5.86 -21.36 -12.23
C CYS A 545 -4.49 -22.06 -12.25
N VAL A 546 -3.51 -21.49 -11.55
CA VAL A 546 -2.12 -21.96 -11.54
C VAL A 546 -1.92 -23.37 -10.98
N ASP A 547 -2.87 -23.88 -10.19
CA ASP A 547 -2.65 -25.06 -9.37
C ASP A 547 -3.01 -26.40 -9.99
N ASN A 548 -3.50 -26.43 -11.22
CA ASN A 548 -3.81 -27.66 -11.92
C ASN A 548 -2.61 -28.13 -12.76
N ILE A 549 -1.96 -29.24 -12.36
CA ILE A 549 -0.81 -29.79 -13.09
C ILE A 549 -1.19 -30.35 -14.48
N LEU A 550 -2.45 -30.76 -14.66
CA LEU A 550 -2.96 -31.35 -15.90
C LEU A 550 -3.59 -30.31 -16.85
N VAL A 551 -3.50 -29.03 -16.53
CA VAL A 551 -4.15 -27.98 -17.33
C VAL A 551 -3.74 -27.99 -18.80
N ARG A 552 -4.72 -28.09 -19.70
CA ARG A 552 -4.54 -27.96 -21.16
C ARG A 552 -4.61 -26.49 -21.57
N LEU A 553 -3.49 -25.80 -21.49
CA LEU A 553 -3.37 -24.38 -21.85
C LEU A 553 -3.69 -24.15 -23.31
N GLY A 554 -4.51 -23.14 -23.65
CA GLY A 554 -4.94 -22.93 -25.04
C GLY A 554 -5.48 -24.22 -25.68
N ASP A 555 -6.33 -24.98 -25.00
CA ASP A 555 -6.86 -26.24 -25.56
C ASP A 555 -7.58 -26.02 -26.91
N PRO A 556 -7.05 -26.58 -28.01
CA PRO A 556 -7.63 -26.45 -29.35
C PRO A 556 -9.09 -26.89 -29.43
N ILE A 557 -9.41 -28.02 -28.78
CA ILE A 557 -10.73 -28.64 -28.86
C ILE A 557 -11.74 -27.76 -28.14
N PHE A 558 -11.40 -27.32 -26.93
CA PHE A 558 -12.28 -26.46 -26.13
C PHE A 558 -12.53 -25.10 -26.79
N ILE A 559 -11.48 -24.44 -27.28
CA ILE A 559 -11.61 -23.13 -27.94
C ILE A 559 -12.37 -23.29 -29.26
N GLY A 560 -12.07 -24.31 -30.06
CA GLY A 560 -12.79 -24.63 -31.29
C GLY A 560 -14.28 -24.87 -31.05
N PHE A 561 -14.63 -25.65 -30.03
CA PHE A 561 -16.02 -25.85 -29.59
C PHE A 561 -16.71 -24.53 -29.25
N CYS A 562 -16.04 -23.63 -28.51
CA CYS A 562 -16.60 -22.33 -28.15
C CYS A 562 -16.84 -21.45 -29.37
N ILE A 563 -15.91 -21.45 -30.34
CA ILE A 563 -16.07 -20.69 -31.58
C ILE A 563 -17.23 -21.23 -32.42
N GLU A 564 -17.32 -22.55 -32.59
CA GLU A 564 -18.41 -23.18 -33.36
C GLU A 564 -19.79 -22.90 -32.73
N LYS A 565 -19.86 -22.88 -31.41
CA LYS A 565 -21.08 -22.53 -30.66
C LYS A 565 -21.37 -21.03 -30.61
N ASN A 566 -20.49 -20.19 -31.17
CA ASN A 566 -20.54 -18.74 -31.04
C ASN A 566 -20.68 -18.30 -29.57
N ALA A 567 -20.01 -19.02 -28.66
CA ALA A 567 -20.06 -18.75 -27.24
C ALA A 567 -19.27 -17.49 -26.91
N ASP A 568 -19.79 -16.66 -26.00
CA ASP A 568 -19.08 -15.50 -25.46
C ASP A 568 -18.38 -15.81 -24.13
N CYS A 569 -18.89 -16.82 -23.43
CA CYS A 569 -18.40 -17.36 -22.16
C CYS A 569 -18.65 -18.88 -22.10
N ALA A 570 -17.65 -19.65 -21.68
CA ALA A 570 -17.83 -21.07 -21.43
C ALA A 570 -16.89 -21.61 -20.35
N PRO A 571 -17.37 -22.34 -19.32
CA PRO A 571 -16.49 -23.12 -18.46
C PRO A 571 -16.21 -24.52 -19.01
N LYS A 572 -14.99 -24.99 -18.76
CA LYS A 572 -14.64 -26.39 -18.81
C LYS A 572 -14.98 -27.05 -17.47
N VAL A 573 -15.55 -28.25 -17.52
CA VAL A 573 -16.04 -28.99 -16.34
C VAL A 573 -15.54 -30.43 -16.34
N VAL A 574 -15.49 -31.03 -15.15
CA VAL A 574 -15.32 -32.48 -14.99
C VAL A 574 -16.55 -33.06 -14.30
N LYS A 575 -16.85 -34.34 -14.57
CA LYS A 575 -17.89 -35.03 -13.81
C LYS A 575 -17.52 -35.07 -12.32
N LYS A 576 -18.43 -34.53 -11.51
CA LYS A 576 -18.39 -34.59 -10.04
C LYS A 576 -18.50 -36.06 -9.62
N SER A 577 -17.51 -36.54 -8.87
CA SER A 577 -17.37 -37.98 -8.58
C SER A 577 -18.27 -38.44 -7.43
N PHE A 578 -18.57 -37.57 -6.47
CA PHE A 578 -19.44 -37.86 -5.33
C PHE A 578 -20.11 -36.58 -4.80
N PRO A 579 -21.28 -36.67 -4.13
CA PRO A 579 -22.08 -35.51 -3.71
C PRO A 579 -21.32 -34.42 -2.95
N ASN A 580 -20.43 -34.83 -2.04
CA ASN A 580 -19.70 -33.92 -1.14
C ASN A 580 -18.28 -33.59 -1.64
N GLU A 581 -18.02 -33.75 -2.94
CA GLU A 581 -16.78 -33.26 -3.54
C GLU A 581 -16.71 -31.73 -3.42
N ALA A 582 -15.58 -31.20 -2.96
CA ALA A 582 -15.35 -29.77 -2.71
C ALA A 582 -15.09 -29.01 -4.02
N VAL A 583 -16.06 -29.06 -4.92
CA VAL A 583 -16.06 -28.41 -6.23
C VAL A 583 -17.41 -27.71 -6.43
N GLY A 584 -17.37 -26.44 -6.82
CA GLY A 584 -18.57 -25.71 -7.23
C GLY A 584 -19.20 -26.37 -8.47
N VAL A 585 -20.52 -26.33 -8.56
CA VAL A 585 -21.26 -26.93 -9.68
C VAL A 585 -21.78 -25.84 -10.61
N ILE A 586 -21.59 -26.01 -11.91
CA ILE A 586 -22.24 -25.15 -12.92
C ILE A 586 -23.71 -25.54 -12.98
N CYS A 587 -24.59 -24.56 -12.89
CA CYS A 587 -26.04 -24.75 -12.93
C CYS A 587 -26.74 -23.51 -13.48
N LYS A 588 -28.05 -23.61 -13.64
CA LYS A 588 -28.92 -22.49 -13.98
C LYS A 588 -29.79 -22.14 -12.77
N VAL A 589 -29.92 -20.85 -12.46
CA VAL A 589 -30.81 -20.32 -11.42
C VAL A 589 -31.55 -19.13 -11.99
N ARG A 590 -32.90 -19.20 -12.00
CA ARG A 590 -33.78 -18.16 -12.57
C ARG A 590 -33.31 -17.70 -13.96
N ASP A 591 -33.12 -18.67 -14.86
CA ASP A 591 -32.62 -18.50 -16.22
C ASP A 591 -31.16 -18.06 -16.42
N HIS A 592 -30.41 -17.77 -15.35
CA HIS A 592 -29.01 -17.38 -15.44
C HIS A 592 -28.06 -18.55 -15.12
N PHE A 593 -27.01 -18.69 -15.92
CA PHE A 593 -25.92 -19.63 -15.61
C PHE A 593 -25.02 -19.08 -14.52
N GLN A 594 -24.66 -19.91 -13.55
CA GLN A 594 -23.77 -19.53 -12.48
C GLN A 594 -23.07 -20.76 -11.89
N VAL A 595 -22.16 -20.51 -10.97
CA VAL A 595 -21.56 -21.55 -10.12
C VAL A 595 -22.18 -21.45 -8.75
N VAL A 596 -22.68 -22.56 -8.24
CA VAL A 596 -23.05 -22.68 -6.83
C VAL A 596 -21.96 -23.46 -6.11
N GLU A 597 -21.37 -22.82 -5.11
CA GLU A 597 -20.28 -23.42 -4.36
C GLU A 597 -20.77 -24.61 -3.52
N TYR A 598 -19.88 -25.56 -3.27
CA TYR A 598 -20.24 -26.78 -2.53
C TYR A 598 -20.72 -26.50 -1.10
N SER A 599 -20.38 -25.33 -0.54
CA SER A 599 -20.85 -24.88 0.77
C SER A 599 -22.24 -24.25 0.76
N GLU A 600 -22.81 -23.98 -0.42
CA GLU A 600 -24.09 -23.30 -0.60
C GLU A 600 -25.22 -24.24 -1.03
N ILE A 601 -24.89 -25.45 -1.49
CA ILE A 601 -25.86 -26.48 -1.88
C ILE A 601 -26.23 -27.38 -0.69
N SER A 602 -27.52 -27.71 -0.51
CA SER A 602 -27.88 -28.68 0.52
C SER A 602 -27.43 -30.10 0.17
N GLU A 603 -27.25 -30.93 1.20
CA GLU A 603 -26.92 -32.35 1.04
C GLU A 603 -27.96 -33.09 0.18
N LYS A 604 -29.25 -32.77 0.35
CA LYS A 604 -30.34 -33.37 -0.44
C LYS A 604 -30.16 -33.09 -1.94
N THR A 605 -29.84 -31.85 -2.30
CA THR A 605 -29.68 -31.44 -3.70
C THR A 605 -28.37 -31.98 -4.28
N ALA A 606 -27.28 -31.97 -3.51
CA ALA A 606 -26.00 -32.57 -3.91
C ALA A 606 -26.10 -34.09 -4.20
N GLN A 607 -27.03 -34.80 -3.55
CA GLN A 607 -27.27 -36.24 -3.72
C GLN A 607 -28.27 -36.59 -4.84
N ARG A 608 -28.99 -35.60 -5.42
CA ARG A 608 -29.97 -35.87 -6.48
C ARG A 608 -29.30 -36.58 -7.65
N LYS A 609 -29.93 -37.64 -8.15
CA LYS A 609 -29.49 -38.41 -9.32
C LYS A 609 -30.16 -37.89 -10.59
N LYS A 610 -29.48 -38.04 -11.73
CA LYS A 610 -30.03 -37.64 -13.05
C LYS A 610 -31.31 -38.42 -13.39
N PHE A 611 -31.35 -39.70 -13.01
CA PHE A 611 -32.50 -40.60 -13.09
C PHE A 611 -32.54 -41.48 -11.83
N ASP A 612 -33.71 -42.00 -11.44
CA ASP A 612 -33.87 -42.81 -10.21
C ASP A 612 -32.94 -44.03 -10.14
N ASN A 613 -32.55 -44.60 -11.29
CA ASN A 613 -31.67 -45.76 -11.39
C ASN A 613 -30.24 -45.41 -11.88
N SER A 614 -29.85 -44.12 -11.90
CA SER A 614 -28.53 -43.70 -12.34
C SER A 614 -27.60 -43.44 -11.15
N ASP A 615 -26.34 -43.88 -11.28
CA ASP A 615 -25.29 -43.48 -10.35
C ASP A 615 -24.82 -42.04 -10.58
N GLU A 616 -25.19 -41.43 -11.70
CA GLU A 616 -24.81 -40.07 -12.07
C GLU A 616 -25.62 -39.01 -11.29
N LEU A 617 -24.91 -38.02 -10.75
CA LEU A 617 -25.52 -36.88 -10.06
C LEU A 617 -26.23 -35.98 -11.06
N LEU A 618 -27.35 -35.40 -10.67
CA LEU A 618 -28.08 -34.41 -11.47
C LEU A 618 -27.22 -33.15 -11.68
N PHE A 619 -26.55 -32.71 -10.62
CA PHE A 619 -25.60 -31.59 -10.63
C PHE A 619 -24.17 -32.14 -10.66
N ASN A 620 -23.74 -32.59 -11.83
CA ASN A 620 -22.44 -33.25 -12.04
C ASN A 620 -21.38 -32.34 -12.72
N ALA A 621 -21.74 -31.15 -13.20
CA ALA A 621 -20.83 -30.25 -13.90
C ALA A 621 -19.88 -29.53 -12.92
N GLY A 622 -18.81 -30.21 -12.49
CA GLY A 622 -17.84 -29.67 -11.54
C GLY A 622 -16.92 -28.63 -12.17
N ASN A 623 -16.92 -27.41 -11.63
CA ASN A 623 -16.09 -26.29 -12.08
C ASN A 623 -14.61 -26.53 -11.76
N ILE A 624 -13.76 -26.54 -12.79
CA ILE A 624 -12.30 -26.71 -12.62
C ILE A 624 -11.52 -25.40 -12.82
N CYS A 625 -12.21 -24.25 -12.75
CA CYS A 625 -11.62 -22.92 -12.93
C CYS A 625 -10.81 -22.78 -14.24
N ASN A 626 -11.36 -23.33 -15.34
CA ASN A 626 -10.87 -23.19 -16.70
C ASN A 626 -12.00 -22.59 -17.53
N HIS A 627 -11.84 -21.37 -18.01
CA HIS A 627 -12.91 -20.59 -18.63
C HIS A 627 -12.44 -20.02 -19.96
N PHE A 628 -13.33 -20.01 -20.93
CA PHE A 628 -13.19 -19.30 -22.18
C PHE A 628 -14.01 -18.01 -22.09
N PHE A 629 -13.41 -16.90 -22.51
CA PHE A 629 -14.09 -15.63 -22.71
C PHE A 629 -13.71 -15.01 -24.04
N THR A 630 -14.66 -14.34 -24.68
CA THR A 630 -14.35 -13.41 -25.77
C THR A 630 -13.86 -12.08 -25.21
N LEU A 631 -13.03 -11.36 -25.97
CA LEU A 631 -12.57 -10.03 -25.57
C LEU A 631 -13.74 -9.05 -25.39
N ASP A 632 -14.76 -9.15 -26.24
CA ASP A 632 -15.95 -8.28 -26.16
C ASP A 632 -16.77 -8.56 -24.90
N PHE A 633 -16.92 -9.83 -24.50
CA PHE A 633 -17.54 -10.18 -23.23
C PHE A 633 -16.75 -9.61 -22.03
N LEU A 634 -15.41 -9.76 -22.03
CA LEU A 634 -14.59 -9.20 -20.95
C LEU A 634 -14.71 -7.68 -20.86
N LYS A 635 -14.76 -6.96 -21.98
CA LYS A 635 -14.98 -5.51 -22.00
C LYS A 635 -16.33 -5.14 -21.42
N ASP A 636 -17.40 -5.84 -21.81
CA ASP A 636 -18.77 -5.60 -21.32
C ASP A 636 -18.81 -5.77 -19.79
N VAL A 637 -18.26 -6.88 -19.28
CA VAL A 637 -18.15 -7.15 -17.85
C VAL A 637 -17.38 -6.04 -17.14
N CYS A 638 -16.20 -5.69 -17.64
CA CYS A 638 -15.32 -4.72 -16.97
C CYS A 638 -15.87 -3.29 -16.98
N GLN A 639 -16.66 -2.92 -17.99
CA GLN A 639 -17.20 -1.57 -18.14
C GLN A 639 -18.58 -1.40 -17.49
N ASN A 640 -19.43 -2.44 -17.56
CA ASN A 640 -20.84 -2.34 -17.22
C ASN A 640 -21.23 -3.16 -15.98
N HIS A 641 -20.52 -4.24 -15.65
CA HIS A 641 -20.97 -5.22 -14.64
C HIS A 641 -20.01 -5.43 -13.46
N ASP A 642 -18.80 -4.85 -13.45
CA ASP A 642 -17.86 -5.04 -12.31
C ASP A 642 -18.49 -4.65 -10.97
N ASP A 643 -19.23 -3.54 -10.91
CA ASP A 643 -19.90 -3.10 -9.68
C ASP A 643 -21.11 -3.97 -9.27
N GLU A 644 -21.62 -4.81 -10.18
CA GLU A 644 -22.73 -5.75 -9.92
C GLU A 644 -22.24 -7.08 -9.32
N LEU A 645 -20.95 -7.41 -9.46
CA LEU A 645 -20.37 -8.64 -8.93
C LEU A 645 -20.45 -8.70 -7.41
N ARG A 646 -21.02 -9.80 -6.90
CA ARG A 646 -21.18 -10.07 -5.47
C ARG A 646 -19.81 -10.22 -4.79
N TYR A 647 -19.70 -9.71 -3.57
CA TYR A 647 -18.61 -10.04 -2.67
C TYR A 647 -18.98 -11.25 -1.81
N HIS A 648 -18.08 -12.21 -1.74
CA HIS A 648 -18.13 -13.38 -0.89
C HIS A 648 -17.35 -13.14 0.40
N ILE A 649 -17.82 -13.72 1.49
CA ILE A 649 -17.28 -13.50 2.83
C ILE A 649 -16.38 -14.64 3.25
N ALA A 650 -15.14 -14.31 3.64
CA ALA A 650 -14.28 -15.24 4.33
C ALA A 650 -14.00 -14.77 5.77
N LYS A 651 -14.64 -15.42 6.77
CA LYS A 651 -14.35 -15.20 8.20
C LYS A 651 -12.93 -15.69 8.51
N LYS A 652 -12.03 -14.83 9.01
CA LYS A 652 -10.61 -15.15 9.23
C LYS A 652 -10.07 -14.63 10.57
N LYS A 653 -8.96 -15.24 11.01
CA LYS A 653 -8.10 -14.75 12.09
C LYS A 653 -7.08 -13.80 11.47
N ILE A 654 -7.37 -12.51 11.51
CA ILE A 654 -6.64 -11.46 10.80
C ILE A 654 -5.71 -10.73 11.79
N PRO A 655 -4.38 -10.75 11.59
CA PRO A 655 -3.46 -9.96 12.40
C PRO A 655 -3.82 -8.46 12.35
N SER A 656 -4.00 -7.85 13.52
CA SER A 656 -4.39 -6.44 13.64
C SER A 656 -3.98 -5.87 15.00
N ILE A 657 -4.06 -4.54 15.15
CA ILE A 657 -3.92 -3.92 16.47
C ILE A 657 -5.18 -4.11 17.31
N ASP A 658 -5.01 -4.23 18.62
CA ASP A 658 -6.10 -4.24 19.60
C ASP A 658 -6.56 -2.80 19.96
N LYS A 659 -7.57 -2.71 20.82
CA LYS A 659 -8.11 -1.44 21.35
C LYS A 659 -7.10 -0.57 22.12
N ASN A 660 -5.95 -1.13 22.50
CA ASN A 660 -4.87 -0.41 23.17
C ASN A 660 -3.73 -0.03 22.20
N GLY A 661 -3.90 -0.31 20.91
CA GLY A 661 -2.92 -0.06 19.87
C GLY A 661 -1.76 -1.05 19.85
N LYS A 662 -1.89 -2.22 20.49
CA LYS A 662 -0.89 -3.28 20.48
C LYS A 662 -1.20 -4.28 19.36
N ARG A 663 -0.21 -4.56 18.50
CA ARG A 663 -0.35 -5.56 17.43
C ARG A 663 -0.52 -6.97 17.99
N VAL A 664 -1.50 -7.70 17.48
CA VAL A 664 -1.80 -9.10 17.78
C VAL A 664 -1.56 -9.93 16.52
N ASP A 665 -0.47 -10.69 16.50
CA ASP A 665 -0.06 -11.43 15.30
C ASP A 665 -0.92 -12.66 15.02
N LYS A 666 -1.48 -13.29 16.07
CA LYS A 666 -2.28 -14.51 15.97
C LYS A 666 -3.54 -14.41 16.84
N PRO A 667 -4.66 -13.91 16.30
CA PRO A 667 -5.93 -13.89 17.00
C PRO A 667 -6.35 -15.30 17.42
N LYS A 668 -6.98 -15.44 18.60
CA LYS A 668 -7.47 -16.75 19.09
C LYS A 668 -8.70 -17.22 18.30
N GLU A 669 -9.60 -16.29 18.02
CA GLU A 669 -10.84 -16.49 17.28
C GLU A 669 -10.86 -15.61 16.02
N ALA A 670 -11.77 -15.89 15.09
CA ALA A 670 -11.94 -15.03 13.93
C ALA A 670 -12.37 -13.63 14.41
N ASN A 671 -11.66 -12.59 13.97
CA ASN A 671 -11.85 -11.21 14.42
C ASN A 671 -12.26 -10.28 13.27
N GLY A 672 -12.38 -10.82 12.05
CA GLY A 672 -12.78 -10.04 10.90
C GLY A 672 -13.06 -10.90 9.67
N ILE A 673 -13.31 -10.20 8.58
CA ILE A 673 -13.68 -10.75 7.28
C ILE A 673 -12.78 -10.21 6.17
N LYS A 674 -12.57 -11.07 5.18
CA LYS A 674 -12.03 -10.69 3.88
C LYS A 674 -13.16 -10.76 2.85
N LEU A 675 -13.16 -9.80 1.94
CA LEU A 675 -14.09 -9.71 0.83
C LEU A 675 -13.39 -10.20 -0.42
N GLU A 676 -13.98 -11.18 -1.09
CA GLU A 676 -13.43 -11.78 -2.31
C GLU A 676 -14.52 -11.81 -3.39
N LYS A 677 -14.18 -11.45 -4.63
CA LYS A 677 -15.02 -11.75 -5.79
C LYS A 677 -14.58 -13.07 -6.41
N PHE A 678 -15.50 -13.80 -7.02
CA PHE A 678 -15.14 -14.99 -7.79
C PHE A 678 -15.14 -14.73 -9.30
N VAL A 679 -14.14 -15.31 -9.98
CA VAL A 679 -13.97 -15.13 -11.42
C VAL A 679 -15.18 -15.61 -12.22
N PHE A 680 -15.91 -16.59 -11.72
CA PHE A 680 -17.05 -17.19 -12.42
C PHE A 680 -18.39 -16.48 -12.14
N ASP A 681 -18.44 -15.47 -11.27
CA ASP A 681 -19.67 -14.72 -10.96
C ASP A 681 -20.15 -13.86 -12.15
N VAL A 682 -19.41 -13.87 -13.26
CA VAL A 682 -19.78 -13.18 -14.52
C VAL A 682 -20.65 -14.01 -15.44
N PHE A 683 -20.78 -15.32 -15.20
CA PHE A 683 -21.57 -16.22 -16.07
C PHE A 683 -23.01 -15.76 -16.30
N PRO A 684 -23.71 -15.13 -15.33
CA PRO A 684 -25.05 -14.58 -15.55
C PRO A 684 -25.14 -13.52 -16.66
N PHE A 685 -24.04 -12.85 -16.99
CA PHE A 685 -23.99 -11.79 -18.00
C PHE A 685 -23.73 -12.31 -19.43
N SER A 686 -23.47 -13.61 -19.58
CA SER A 686 -23.23 -14.24 -20.89
C SER A 686 -24.50 -14.20 -21.76
N LYS A 687 -24.33 -13.80 -23.02
CA LYS A 687 -25.40 -13.81 -24.04
C LYS A 687 -25.47 -15.17 -24.73
N THR A 688 -24.36 -15.88 -24.84
CA THR A 688 -24.29 -17.20 -25.46
C THR A 688 -23.34 -18.08 -24.65
N PHE A 689 -23.91 -18.74 -23.64
CA PHE A 689 -23.19 -19.60 -22.72
C PHE A 689 -23.06 -21.01 -23.27
N ALA A 690 -21.90 -21.64 -23.09
CA ALA A 690 -21.69 -23.06 -23.38
C ALA A 690 -20.90 -23.73 -22.25
N THR A 691 -20.95 -25.05 -22.15
CA THR A 691 -20.09 -25.81 -21.21
C THR A 691 -19.40 -26.96 -21.91
N TRP A 692 -18.19 -27.28 -21.50
CA TRP A 692 -17.39 -28.35 -22.10
C TRP A 692 -16.88 -29.35 -21.05
N GLU A 693 -17.41 -30.57 -21.09
CA GLU A 693 -17.00 -31.65 -20.19
C GLU A 693 -15.72 -32.35 -20.69
N VAL A 694 -14.76 -32.53 -19.78
CA VAL A 694 -13.49 -33.23 -20.04
C VAL A 694 -13.26 -34.39 -19.06
N ARG A 695 -12.32 -35.27 -19.42
CA ARG A 695 -11.85 -36.34 -18.55
C ARG A 695 -10.97 -35.78 -17.44
N ARG A 696 -11.31 -36.09 -16.19
CA ARG A 696 -10.56 -35.61 -15.01
C ARG A 696 -9.11 -36.07 -15.05
N GLU A 697 -8.90 -37.34 -15.34
CA GLU A 697 -7.58 -37.97 -15.40
C GLU A 697 -6.67 -37.36 -16.46
N ASP A 698 -7.23 -36.64 -17.43
CA ASP A 698 -6.47 -35.98 -18.49
C ASP A 698 -6.29 -34.47 -18.27
N GLU A 699 -7.19 -33.82 -17.51
CA GLU A 699 -7.25 -32.36 -17.49
C GLU A 699 -7.38 -31.73 -16.10
N PHE A 700 -7.55 -32.51 -15.03
CA PHE A 700 -7.75 -31.93 -13.69
C PHE A 700 -7.10 -32.75 -12.56
N SER A 701 -5.99 -32.23 -12.03
CA SER A 701 -5.38 -32.67 -10.78
C SER A 701 -4.81 -31.46 -10.03
N PRO A 702 -5.57 -30.86 -9.09
CA PRO A 702 -5.20 -29.60 -8.44
C PRO A 702 -4.26 -29.80 -7.25
N LEU A 703 -3.38 -28.83 -7.03
CA LEU A 703 -2.48 -28.75 -5.87
C LEU A 703 -3.03 -27.78 -4.82
N LYS A 704 -3.74 -28.28 -3.81
CA LYS A 704 -4.41 -27.44 -2.79
C LYS A 704 -3.87 -27.63 -1.37
N ASN A 705 -3.42 -28.85 -1.02
CA ASN A 705 -3.14 -29.25 0.36
C ASN A 705 -1.72 -29.78 0.55
N GLY A 706 -1.24 -29.76 1.81
CA GLY A 706 -0.01 -30.43 2.21
C GLY A 706 -0.15 -31.95 2.32
N THR A 707 0.97 -32.64 2.51
CA THR A 707 1.10 -34.11 2.55
C THR A 707 0.08 -34.80 3.45
N GLY A 708 -0.44 -35.97 3.03
CA GLY A 708 -1.38 -36.79 3.81
C GLY A 708 -2.87 -36.45 3.61
N ASN A 709 -3.19 -35.54 2.68
CA ASN A 709 -4.55 -35.19 2.27
C ASN A 709 -4.81 -35.56 0.79
N LYS A 710 -5.99 -35.20 0.24
CA LYS A 710 -6.23 -35.17 -1.22
C LYS A 710 -5.68 -33.88 -1.84
N ASP A 711 -5.52 -33.83 -3.16
CA ASP A 711 -5.08 -32.65 -3.91
C ASP A 711 -3.71 -32.13 -3.43
N THR A 712 -2.73 -33.03 -3.34
CA THR A 712 -1.37 -32.79 -2.85
C THR A 712 -0.34 -32.92 -3.97
N ALA A 713 0.93 -32.62 -3.66
CA ALA A 713 2.04 -32.83 -4.60
C ALA A 713 2.13 -34.30 -5.06
N GLU A 714 1.86 -35.26 -4.17
CA GLU A 714 1.86 -36.68 -4.50
C GLU A 714 0.74 -37.07 -5.47
N THR A 715 -0.47 -36.55 -5.28
CA THR A 715 -1.59 -36.84 -6.21
C THR A 715 -1.35 -36.20 -7.56
N CYS A 716 -0.88 -34.94 -7.61
CA CYS A 716 -0.51 -34.27 -8.86
C CYS A 716 0.57 -35.04 -9.63
N ARG A 717 1.65 -35.45 -8.95
CA ARG A 717 2.74 -36.24 -9.55
C ARG A 717 2.22 -37.58 -10.08
N ARG A 718 1.43 -38.31 -9.27
CA ARG A 718 0.85 -39.60 -9.67
C ARG A 718 -0.04 -39.45 -10.89
N ASP A 719 -0.94 -38.47 -10.91
CA ASP A 719 -1.93 -38.33 -11.97
C ASP A 719 -1.27 -37.95 -13.30
N LEU A 720 -0.24 -37.09 -13.29
CA LEU A 720 0.56 -36.77 -14.48
C LEU A 720 1.34 -37.99 -14.98
N ILE A 721 1.95 -38.78 -14.10
CA ILE A 721 2.63 -40.04 -14.47
C ILE A 721 1.64 -41.00 -15.13
N LEU A 722 0.47 -41.20 -14.54
CA LEU A 722 -0.57 -42.09 -15.08
C LEU A 722 -1.08 -41.61 -16.43
N GLN A 723 -1.20 -40.29 -16.64
CA GLN A 723 -1.53 -39.71 -17.95
C GLN A 723 -0.47 -40.08 -18.99
N HIS A 724 0.81 -39.86 -18.70
CA HIS A 724 1.89 -40.19 -19.64
C HIS A 724 1.97 -41.69 -19.96
N ILE A 725 1.72 -42.56 -18.97
CA ILE A 725 1.61 -44.01 -19.20
C ILE A 725 0.47 -44.32 -20.19
N ARG A 726 -0.70 -43.68 -20.05
CA ARG A 726 -1.81 -43.85 -20.99
C ARG A 726 -1.42 -43.40 -22.39
N TYR A 727 -0.72 -42.28 -22.54
CA TYR A 727 -0.24 -41.80 -23.84
C TYR A 727 0.71 -42.80 -24.51
N LEU A 728 1.69 -43.35 -23.79
CA LEU A 728 2.58 -44.38 -24.36
C LEU A 728 1.84 -45.66 -24.76
N LYS A 729 0.89 -46.12 -23.93
CA LYS A 729 0.07 -47.30 -24.25
C LYS A 729 -0.78 -47.04 -25.50
N GLN A 730 -1.39 -45.86 -25.63
CA GLN A 730 -2.18 -45.47 -26.81
C GLN A 730 -1.32 -45.36 -28.07
N ALA A 731 -0.07 -44.89 -27.95
CA ALA A 731 0.90 -44.86 -29.04
C ALA A 731 1.45 -46.24 -29.44
N GLY A 732 1.11 -47.29 -28.67
CA GLY A 732 1.49 -48.68 -28.96
C GLY A 732 2.81 -49.13 -28.35
N ALA A 733 3.31 -48.46 -27.29
CA ALA A 733 4.45 -48.96 -26.51
C ALA A 733 4.09 -50.23 -25.74
N LEU A 734 5.06 -51.14 -25.62
CA LEU A 734 4.97 -52.32 -24.75
C LEU A 734 5.69 -52.00 -23.44
N LEU A 735 4.93 -51.73 -22.38
CA LEU A 735 5.49 -51.32 -21.08
C LEU A 735 5.69 -52.54 -20.17
N GLN A 736 6.90 -52.70 -19.64
CA GLN A 736 7.21 -53.71 -18.63
C GLN A 736 6.92 -53.14 -17.24
N GLU A 737 5.91 -53.66 -16.55
CA GLU A 737 5.55 -53.18 -15.21
C GLU A 737 6.63 -53.53 -14.18
N THR A 738 6.87 -52.58 -13.28
CA THR A 738 7.81 -52.69 -12.15
C THR A 738 7.10 -52.26 -10.86
N ASP A 739 7.75 -52.38 -9.71
CA ASP A 739 7.21 -51.91 -8.43
C ASP A 739 7.01 -50.38 -8.42
N GLU A 740 7.75 -49.63 -9.24
CA GLU A 740 7.65 -48.17 -9.38
C GLU A 740 7.54 -47.73 -10.86
N ASN A 741 6.31 -47.63 -11.36
CA ASN A 741 6.03 -47.24 -12.75
C ASN A 741 6.14 -45.72 -12.98
N VAL A 742 7.36 -45.17 -12.90
CA VAL A 742 7.62 -43.73 -13.09
C VAL A 742 7.72 -43.39 -14.58
N CYS A 743 6.86 -42.48 -15.05
CA CYS A 743 6.83 -42.03 -16.45
C CYS A 743 6.66 -40.52 -16.55
N GLU A 744 7.53 -39.84 -17.30
CA GLU A 744 7.38 -38.42 -17.60
C GLU A 744 7.64 -38.11 -19.08
N ILE A 745 6.68 -37.48 -19.74
CA ILE A 745 6.83 -36.95 -21.09
C ILE A 745 6.88 -35.43 -20.98
N SER A 746 7.91 -34.80 -21.53
CA SER A 746 7.99 -33.34 -21.59
C SER A 746 6.88 -32.80 -22.49
N PRO A 747 6.19 -31.72 -22.09
CA PRO A 747 5.21 -31.06 -22.96
C PRO A 747 5.78 -30.65 -24.32
N LEU A 748 7.09 -30.37 -24.43
CA LEU A 748 7.75 -30.05 -25.70
C LEU A 748 7.79 -31.24 -26.69
N VAL A 749 7.59 -32.46 -26.22
CA VAL A 749 7.48 -33.66 -27.07
C VAL A 749 6.04 -33.93 -27.44
N SER A 750 5.15 -33.88 -26.45
CA SER A 750 3.73 -34.21 -26.61
C SER A 750 2.87 -33.31 -25.71
N TYR A 751 1.93 -32.59 -26.30
CA TYR A 751 1.01 -31.70 -25.60
C TYR A 751 -0.15 -32.48 -24.94
N ALA A 752 -0.74 -33.42 -25.67
CA ALA A 752 -1.91 -34.19 -25.26
C ALA A 752 -1.88 -35.66 -25.71
N GLY A 753 -0.69 -36.20 -26.00
CA GLY A 753 -0.48 -37.59 -26.41
C GLY A 753 -0.14 -37.77 -27.90
N GLU A 754 -0.09 -36.69 -28.67
CA GLU A 754 0.35 -36.70 -30.08
C GLU A 754 1.87 -36.83 -30.23
N ASN A 755 2.33 -37.15 -31.44
CA ASN A 755 3.75 -37.27 -31.81
C ASN A 755 4.53 -38.34 -31.01
N LEU A 756 3.85 -39.39 -30.54
CA LEU A 756 4.47 -40.49 -29.80
C LEU A 756 4.60 -41.78 -30.62
N GLU A 757 4.20 -41.80 -31.89
CA GLU A 757 4.16 -43.01 -32.73
C GLU A 757 5.54 -43.69 -32.89
N PHE A 758 6.62 -42.98 -32.63
CA PHE A 758 7.98 -43.53 -32.64
C PHE A 758 8.19 -44.63 -31.59
N VAL A 759 7.38 -44.69 -30.52
CA VAL A 759 7.46 -45.74 -29.49
C VAL A 759 6.71 -47.02 -29.87
N LYS A 760 5.98 -47.02 -31.00
CA LYS A 760 5.12 -48.13 -31.40
C LYS A 760 5.91 -49.43 -31.53
N GLY A 761 5.51 -50.45 -30.77
CA GLY A 761 6.14 -51.76 -30.74
C GLY A 761 7.47 -51.83 -29.97
N GLN A 762 7.93 -50.72 -29.37
CA GLN A 762 9.13 -50.72 -28.53
C GLN A 762 8.80 -51.29 -27.13
N ASN A 763 9.71 -52.09 -26.58
CA ASN A 763 9.66 -52.51 -25.19
C ASN A 763 10.34 -51.45 -24.32
N LEU A 764 9.61 -50.83 -23.41
CA LEU A 764 10.13 -49.80 -22.51
C LEU A 764 10.04 -50.26 -21.05
N SER A 765 11.14 -50.12 -20.33
CA SER A 765 11.25 -50.41 -18.89
C SER A 765 11.29 -49.12 -18.07
N PHE A 766 10.55 -49.09 -16.96
CA PHE A 766 10.57 -47.95 -16.03
C PHE A 766 11.91 -47.79 -15.29
N PRO A 767 12.28 -46.57 -14.85
CA PRO A 767 11.62 -45.29 -15.12
C PRO A 767 11.77 -44.87 -16.58
N ILE A 768 10.74 -44.22 -17.15
CA ILE A 768 10.75 -43.70 -18.52
C ILE A 768 10.67 -42.17 -18.45
N THR A 769 11.64 -41.49 -19.05
CA THR A 769 11.53 -40.04 -19.29
C THR A 769 11.74 -39.75 -20.77
N ILE A 770 10.87 -38.93 -21.35
CA ILE A 770 10.94 -38.53 -22.76
C ILE A 770 11.06 -37.01 -22.82
N GLY A 771 12.18 -36.54 -23.36
CA GLY A 771 12.48 -35.13 -23.55
C GLY A 771 12.87 -34.81 -24.99
N LEU A 772 13.16 -33.54 -25.26
CA LEU A 772 13.82 -33.16 -26.51
C LEU A 772 15.34 -33.16 -26.29
N ASN A 773 16.06 -33.82 -27.20
CA ASN A 773 17.50 -33.72 -27.27
C ASN A 773 17.90 -32.29 -27.65
N THR A 774 18.84 -31.70 -26.90
CA THR A 774 19.21 -30.28 -27.03
C THR A 774 19.85 -29.95 -28.38
N GLU A 775 20.61 -30.87 -28.97
CA GLU A 775 21.29 -30.68 -30.26
C GLU A 775 20.39 -31.00 -31.45
N THR A 776 19.68 -32.13 -31.39
CA THR A 776 18.91 -32.63 -32.55
C THR A 776 17.47 -32.15 -32.58
N GLN A 777 16.94 -31.62 -31.47
CA GLN A 777 15.53 -31.25 -31.29
C GLN A 777 14.57 -32.41 -31.58
N LYS A 778 15.05 -33.66 -31.48
CA LYS A 778 14.23 -34.87 -31.64
C LYS A 778 13.86 -35.46 -30.28
N PRO A 779 12.74 -36.20 -30.20
CA PRO A 779 12.40 -36.95 -29.00
C PRO A 779 13.51 -37.94 -28.62
N GLU A 780 13.89 -37.93 -27.35
CA GLU A 780 14.89 -38.81 -26.76
C GLU A 780 14.27 -39.55 -25.57
N ILE A 781 14.38 -40.88 -25.58
CA ILE A 781 13.86 -41.75 -24.52
C ILE A 781 15.02 -42.13 -23.59
N ASN A 782 14.89 -41.76 -22.33
CA ASN A 782 15.80 -42.17 -21.27
C ASN A 782 15.10 -43.23 -20.39
N THR A 783 15.65 -44.44 -20.40
CA THR A 783 15.23 -45.58 -19.55
C THR A 783 16.34 -45.95 -18.57
N ALA A 784 16.01 -46.81 -17.59
CA ALA A 784 16.99 -47.38 -16.66
C ALA A 784 18.20 -48.02 -17.36
N GLU A 785 18.01 -48.60 -18.55
CA GLU A 785 19.05 -49.30 -19.31
C GLU A 785 20.06 -48.35 -20.00
N ASN A 786 19.67 -47.10 -20.26
CA ASN A 786 20.51 -46.09 -20.93
C ASN A 786 21.22 -45.12 -19.97
N SER A 787 21.00 -45.25 -18.65
CA SER A 787 21.51 -44.31 -17.63
C SER A 787 22.79 -44.79 -16.92
N SER A 788 23.50 -45.77 -17.49
CA SER A 788 24.78 -46.31 -17.01
C SER A 788 26.00 -45.62 -17.61
#